data_AF-A0A178GSB7-F1
#
_entry.id   AF-A0A178GSB7-F1
#
_cell.length_a   1.000
_cell.length_b   1.000
_cell.length_c   1.000
_cell.angle_alpha   90.00
_cell.angle_beta   90.00
_cell.angle_gamma   90.00
#
_symmetry.space_group_name_H-M   'P 1'
#
loop_
_entity.id
_entity.type
_entity.pdbx_description
1 polymer ?
#
loop_
_entity_poly.entity_id
_entity_poly.type
_entity_poly.pdbx_seq_one_letter_code
_entity_poly.pdbx_strand_id
1 'polypeptide(L)'
;MLETYPAGGAKNFIHGIDYQKLWLMLFFRRAVNRKYFFRLATEMSSAAGFDDIVFRYEQNGTTVCMLIQVKHKQDGSKKICVGDLLTKSGELNLVKHFAAFLEIQGNEEFKDKIKDFFIVINVDFDYESLASKGITVEKIETQDEFLSIGNSARYKLKDLKGNIAQYLKQSMASMKDKLSKKISNGKKISDEEIDKGIKDFLNKLVFAVNLPNEVELGEIIKNELGKEFNNIDKKNVYGRFLVEVLDWMKAREGKFLSHEEINEFFEKIREEILGAIWFGIIEPVASFTGRGRVLTALHNVLQRSAKKQAVISQVASISGLGGVGKSELARKYAYKYGKDYYGNVIWISAENSKTMESSFLDLAKDDKLGISPQDKYGNDKMIETIVKETYAFFARRGRKSLFIFDNAEGYKDISKFLPLSLDNKPYILITSRNKDWGISEDEGEIKTIQLGVFKETEALKFVKRALNIRNNLQDEEIKSLTEELQYFPLALKQAAAYINEKNVVLSYRGKEKIGVSDYLKRYEEEAKKLLDFELKNKSDRYTKTTFITWKITIDAIAQKECGFEALSILEIMAYLAPDKIRIEEIFSKLIADDEEKLWNAVKLLDRYSMIDLKEGVANIHRLVQKVTELNLQKEGREEEVLRKALELINSGNIVKDSTIHVASVWGYASKHSGLIDDFYFDSVYTYQEISYTEISTPLHLLAENGNYKAIKALLTHIEKEHSSSFNNVINARKNYGRTALHVAAKNGKLYVVKYLISKGIDINSRDEADWTPLMSAVYGGELNTVRYLIDVGADINAKSRLCSTSLHFAADSGELDIVKCLVFKGANVNAKNIDCRTPLHFAADNGNLSVIKYLIRKGADINAEDEYANIPLYFAIRNRKLEIVKYLVDKTDINNKYNDTLLHLAVCSGELDVAKYLVSRGVDINAKSKFLPLHLSSLRGLDIVGYFVKKVASAEGGYYETPLHYAVFHGNLEITEYLIEKGADVNARNRNSDTPLHLAAMNGKIDVAKVLLKHNADVNAKNNEGRTALHYATDFNHRDLVELLLAHGASIL
;
A
#
# COMPACT_ATOMS: atom_id res chain seq x y z
N MET A 1 -23.27 16.34 0.39
CA MET A 1 -23.95 17.65 0.31
C MET A 1 -24.20 18.00 -1.15
N LEU A 2 -25.07 17.25 -1.81
CA LEU A 2 -25.75 17.64 -3.05
C LEU A 2 -27.18 17.08 -3.07
N GLU A 3 -27.80 16.99 -1.90
CA GLU A 3 -29.25 16.84 -1.76
C GLU A 3 -29.67 17.64 -0.53
N THR A 4 -30.52 18.64 -0.76
CA THR A 4 -31.38 19.45 0.13
C THR A 4 -31.18 20.95 0.00
N TYR A 5 -32.00 21.59 -0.85
CA TYR A 5 -32.67 22.85 -0.52
C TYR A 5 -34.09 22.82 -1.14
N PRO A 6 -35.09 23.46 -0.50
CA PRO A 6 -36.49 23.15 -0.66
C PRO A 6 -37.11 23.77 -1.91
N ALA A 7 -38.21 23.17 -2.35
CA ALA A 7 -39.10 23.69 -3.36
C ALA A 7 -39.60 25.10 -2.98
N GLY A 8 -39.32 26.09 -3.83
CA GLY A 8 -39.91 27.43 -3.72
C GLY A 8 -39.03 28.54 -4.28
N GLY A 9 -39.22 28.89 -5.56
CA GLY A 9 -38.94 30.23 -6.08
C GLY A 9 -37.49 30.69 -6.22
N ALA A 10 -36.71 30.13 -7.15
CA ALA A 10 -35.59 30.81 -7.85
C ALA A 10 -35.01 29.93 -8.97
N LYS A 11 -35.81 29.57 -9.99
CA LYS A 11 -35.36 28.66 -11.07
C LYS A 11 -34.59 29.31 -12.23
N ASN A 12 -34.37 30.63 -12.22
CA ASN A 12 -33.86 31.33 -13.41
C ASN A 12 -32.44 31.94 -13.29
N PHE A 13 -31.67 31.68 -12.23
CA PHE A 13 -30.36 32.32 -12.02
C PHE A 13 -29.13 31.38 -11.98
N ILE A 14 -29.31 30.06 -12.00
CA ILE A 14 -28.21 29.12 -11.66
C ILE A 14 -27.52 28.53 -12.92
N HIS A 15 -28.24 28.31 -14.03
CA HIS A 15 -27.71 27.59 -15.19
C HIS A 15 -26.57 28.28 -15.96
N GLY A 16 -26.52 29.62 -16.00
CA GLY A 16 -25.46 30.35 -16.71
C GLY A 16 -24.08 30.25 -16.03
N ILE A 17 -24.08 30.19 -14.70
CA ILE A 17 -22.86 30.20 -13.87
C ILE A 17 -22.11 28.87 -13.97
N ASP A 18 -22.83 27.75 -14.03
CA ASP A 18 -22.19 26.43 -14.07
C ASP A 18 -21.59 26.14 -15.46
N TYR A 19 -22.25 26.56 -16.54
CA TYR A 19 -21.69 26.50 -17.90
C TYR A 19 -20.38 27.30 -18.03
N GLN A 20 -20.30 28.47 -17.39
CA GLN A 20 -19.10 29.30 -17.38
C GLN A 20 -17.94 28.67 -16.59
N LYS A 21 -18.22 28.06 -15.43
CA LYS A 21 -17.20 27.33 -14.64
C LYS A 21 -16.59 26.16 -15.41
N LEU A 22 -17.38 25.48 -16.23
CA LEU A 22 -16.91 24.38 -17.07
C LEU A 22 -15.93 24.88 -18.14
N TRP A 23 -16.25 25.97 -18.84
CA TRP A 23 -15.33 26.59 -19.80
C TRP A 23 -14.02 27.02 -19.18
N LEU A 24 -14.06 27.58 -17.97
CA LEU A 24 -12.86 27.95 -17.21
C LEU A 24 -11.91 26.77 -17.00
N MET A 25 -12.46 25.63 -16.57
CA MET A 25 -11.68 24.42 -16.32
C MET A 25 -11.08 23.85 -17.61
N LEU A 26 -11.82 23.91 -18.72
CA LEU A 26 -11.31 23.48 -20.01
C LEU A 26 -10.14 24.35 -20.49
N PHE A 27 -10.26 25.68 -20.38
CA PHE A 27 -9.18 26.60 -20.75
C PHE A 27 -7.93 26.35 -19.91
N PHE A 28 -8.11 26.12 -18.61
CA PHE A 28 -7.02 25.84 -17.68
C PHE A 28 -6.28 24.55 -18.06
N ARG A 29 -7.01 23.46 -18.32
CA ARG A 29 -6.41 22.19 -18.76
C ARG A 29 -5.69 22.33 -20.11
N ARG A 30 -6.28 23.05 -21.07
CA ARG A 30 -5.67 23.26 -22.39
C ARG A 30 -4.42 24.15 -22.29
N ALA A 31 -4.41 25.15 -21.41
CA ALA A 31 -3.23 25.99 -21.17
C ALA A 31 -2.04 25.16 -20.64
N VAL A 32 -2.28 24.20 -19.72
CA VAL A 32 -1.25 23.26 -19.24
C VAL A 32 -0.71 22.39 -20.36
N ASN A 33 -1.60 21.76 -21.13
CA ASN A 33 -1.22 20.87 -22.23
C ASN A 33 -0.35 21.59 -23.28
N ARG A 34 -0.55 22.90 -23.44
CA ARG A 34 0.18 23.75 -24.37
C ARG A 34 1.37 24.48 -23.74
N LYS A 35 1.58 24.32 -22.42
CA LYS A 35 2.63 25.00 -21.64
C LYS A 35 2.57 26.53 -21.70
N TYR A 36 1.37 27.09 -21.74
CA TYR A 36 1.18 28.54 -21.78
C TYR A 36 1.12 29.14 -20.37
N PHE A 37 1.70 30.34 -20.22
CA PHE A 37 1.39 31.21 -19.08
C PHE A 37 0.04 31.84 -19.30
N PHE A 38 -0.81 31.89 -18.28
CA PHE A 38 -2.16 32.43 -18.44
C PHE A 38 -2.60 33.29 -17.25
N ARG A 39 -3.52 34.22 -17.51
CA ARG A 39 -4.14 35.11 -16.52
C ARG A 39 -5.61 35.37 -16.89
N LEU A 40 -6.45 35.52 -15.86
CA LEU A 40 -7.82 36.04 -16.01
C LEU A 40 -7.89 37.48 -15.53
N ALA A 41 -8.64 38.29 -16.25
CA ALA A 41 -8.41 39.74 -16.23
C ALA A 41 -9.64 40.62 -15.99
N THR A 42 -10.84 40.07 -15.76
CA THR A 42 -12.05 40.86 -15.50
C THR A 42 -12.95 40.22 -14.43
N GLU A 43 -13.33 41.04 -13.44
CA GLU A 43 -14.24 40.82 -12.30
C GLU A 43 -14.13 39.50 -11.51
N MET A 44 -13.15 39.43 -10.61
CA MET A 44 -13.21 38.52 -9.45
C MET A 44 -13.66 39.22 -8.16
N SER A 45 -14.13 40.48 -8.26
CA SER A 45 -14.60 41.28 -7.12
C SER A 45 -16.05 40.99 -6.67
N SER A 46 -16.83 40.19 -7.41
CA SER A 46 -18.10 39.65 -6.90
C SER A 46 -18.41 38.27 -7.49
N ALA A 47 -18.47 37.24 -6.64
CA ALA A 47 -18.70 35.86 -7.05
C ALA A 47 -20.14 35.56 -7.54
N ALA A 48 -20.84 36.54 -8.11
CA ALA A 48 -22.23 36.41 -8.55
C ALA A 48 -22.53 36.98 -9.96
N GLY A 49 -21.52 37.50 -10.70
CA GLY A 49 -21.73 38.08 -12.03
C GLY A 49 -20.59 37.77 -13.01
N PHE A 50 -20.50 36.53 -13.49
CA PHE A 50 -19.50 36.09 -14.48
C PHE A 50 -19.95 36.41 -15.92
N ASP A 51 -20.13 37.67 -16.31
CA ASP A 51 -20.56 37.98 -17.69
C ASP A 51 -19.39 38.04 -18.70
N ASP A 52 -18.16 38.35 -18.26
CA ASP A 52 -17.01 38.69 -19.12
C ASP A 52 -15.72 37.96 -18.70
N ILE A 53 -15.30 36.92 -19.43
CA ILE A 53 -14.03 36.22 -19.20
C ILE A 53 -12.96 36.83 -20.12
N VAL A 54 -12.06 37.67 -19.59
CA VAL A 54 -10.81 37.98 -20.31
C VAL A 54 -9.80 36.87 -20.05
N PHE A 55 -9.55 36.06 -21.07
CA PHE A 55 -8.52 35.02 -21.07
C PHE A 55 -7.27 35.55 -21.76
N ARG A 56 -6.18 35.69 -20.99
CA ARG A 56 -4.88 36.16 -21.48
C ARG A 56 -3.89 35.01 -21.41
N TYR A 57 -3.20 34.74 -22.51
CA TYR A 57 -2.11 33.75 -22.54
C TYR A 57 -0.91 34.23 -23.36
N GLU A 58 0.26 33.68 -23.06
CA GLU A 58 1.48 33.96 -23.82
C GLU A 58 1.83 32.81 -24.77
N GLN A 59 1.97 33.15 -26.04
CA GLN A 59 2.35 32.22 -27.11
C GLN A 59 3.57 32.81 -27.84
N ASN A 60 4.71 32.11 -27.79
CA ASN A 60 5.95 32.50 -28.49
C ASN A 60 6.38 33.96 -28.22
N GLY A 61 6.28 34.43 -26.97
CA GLY A 61 6.63 35.81 -26.60
C GLY A 61 5.61 36.88 -26.99
N THR A 62 4.47 36.49 -27.58
CA THR A 62 3.36 37.38 -27.92
C THR A 62 2.22 37.18 -26.92
N THR A 63 1.75 38.26 -26.29
CA THR A 63 0.55 38.23 -25.45
C THR A 63 -0.69 38.17 -26.35
N VAL A 64 -1.52 37.15 -26.17
CA VAL A 64 -2.84 37.05 -26.79
C VAL A 64 -3.91 37.30 -25.73
N CYS A 65 -4.72 38.34 -25.93
CA CYS A 65 -5.90 38.61 -25.12
C CYS A 65 -7.16 38.22 -25.90
N MET A 66 -7.92 37.27 -25.36
CA MET A 66 -9.24 36.90 -25.85
C MET A 66 -10.28 37.35 -24.83
N LEU A 67 -11.27 38.11 -25.28
CA LEU A 67 -12.43 38.42 -24.47
C LEU A 67 -13.54 37.44 -24.84
N ILE A 68 -13.98 36.65 -23.88
CA ILE A 68 -14.94 35.57 -24.08
C ILE A 68 -16.20 35.85 -23.25
N GLN A 69 -17.32 35.98 -23.94
CA GLN A 69 -18.63 36.02 -23.30
C GLN A 69 -19.39 34.74 -23.62
N VAL A 70 -19.56 33.91 -22.60
CA VAL A 70 -20.24 32.62 -22.71
C VAL A 70 -21.74 32.81 -22.50
N LYS A 71 -22.55 32.36 -23.47
CA LYS A 71 -24.01 32.39 -23.44
C LYS A 71 -24.59 31.00 -23.73
N HIS A 72 -25.72 30.68 -23.10
CA HIS A 72 -26.37 29.37 -23.21
C HIS A 72 -27.86 29.54 -23.47
N LYS A 73 -28.35 29.10 -24.63
CA LYS A 73 -29.80 28.95 -24.86
C LYS A 73 -30.24 27.56 -24.37
N GLN A 74 -31.26 27.52 -23.51
CA GLN A 74 -31.85 26.26 -23.02
C GLN A 74 -32.53 25.45 -24.14
N ASP A 75 -33.04 26.11 -25.17
CA ASP A 75 -33.66 25.50 -26.33
C ASP A 75 -32.70 25.55 -27.53
N GLY A 76 -32.00 24.44 -27.77
CA GLY A 76 -31.02 24.30 -28.84
C GLY A 76 -31.60 24.36 -30.26
N SER A 77 -32.94 24.32 -30.41
CA SER A 77 -33.60 24.46 -31.71
C SER A 77 -33.71 25.91 -32.18
N LYS A 78 -33.56 26.88 -31.27
CA LYS A 78 -33.69 28.31 -31.56
C LYS A 78 -32.36 28.92 -31.98
N LYS A 79 -32.19 29.02 -33.30
CA LYS A 79 -31.08 29.73 -33.93
C LYS A 79 -31.05 31.22 -33.56
N ILE A 80 -29.89 31.86 -33.73
CA ILE A 80 -29.67 33.29 -33.45
C ILE A 80 -30.22 34.11 -34.62
N CYS A 81 -31.27 34.89 -34.37
CA CYS A 81 -31.89 35.74 -35.38
C CYS A 81 -31.45 37.21 -35.25
N VAL A 82 -31.80 38.07 -36.22
CA VAL A 82 -31.44 39.50 -36.13
C VAL A 82 -32.08 40.19 -34.93
N GLY A 83 -33.28 39.74 -34.53
CA GLY A 83 -33.98 40.24 -33.34
C GLY A 83 -33.23 39.97 -32.03
N ASP A 84 -32.43 38.90 -31.97
CA ASP A 84 -31.59 38.59 -30.80
C ASP A 84 -30.39 39.53 -30.68
N LEU A 85 -29.85 39.99 -31.82
CA LEU A 85 -28.65 40.84 -31.89
C LEU A 85 -28.97 42.34 -31.79
N LEU A 86 -30.04 42.78 -32.45
CA LEU A 86 -30.45 44.19 -32.59
C LEU A 86 -31.67 44.53 -31.73
N THR A 87 -31.58 44.22 -30.44
CA THR A 87 -32.62 44.50 -29.44
C THR A 87 -32.10 45.39 -28.30
N LYS A 88 -32.99 46.16 -27.68
CA LYS A 88 -32.68 46.97 -26.48
C LYS A 88 -32.49 46.10 -25.23
N SER A 89 -32.97 44.85 -25.26
CA SER A 89 -32.94 43.92 -24.13
C SER A 89 -32.76 42.49 -24.61
N GLY A 90 -31.81 41.75 -24.05
CA GLY A 90 -31.50 40.37 -24.42
C GLY A 90 -30.03 40.03 -24.14
N GLU A 91 -29.74 38.74 -24.01
CA GLU A 91 -28.40 38.25 -23.61
C GLU A 91 -27.34 38.35 -24.71
N LEU A 92 -27.75 38.31 -25.98
CA LEU A 92 -26.90 38.42 -27.18
C LEU A 92 -26.91 39.82 -27.81
N ASN A 93 -27.50 40.80 -27.12
CA ASN A 93 -27.65 42.12 -27.70
C ASN A 93 -26.27 42.78 -27.88
N LEU A 94 -26.00 43.26 -29.09
CA LEU A 94 -24.69 43.80 -29.45
C LEU A 94 -24.34 45.09 -28.71
N VAL A 95 -25.33 45.81 -28.17
CA VAL A 95 -25.10 47.06 -27.45
C VAL A 95 -24.45 46.80 -26.09
N LYS A 96 -24.88 45.74 -25.38
CA LYS A 96 -24.27 45.26 -24.13
C LYS A 96 -22.83 44.80 -24.37
N HIS A 97 -22.62 44.00 -25.41
CA HIS A 97 -21.30 43.47 -25.76
C HIS A 97 -20.34 44.59 -26.20
N PHE A 98 -20.84 45.57 -26.96
CA PHE A 98 -20.06 46.74 -27.34
C PHE A 98 -19.70 47.63 -26.14
N ALA A 99 -20.62 47.82 -25.18
CA ALA A 99 -20.33 48.52 -23.93
C ALA A 99 -19.21 47.82 -23.13
N ALA A 100 -19.28 46.49 -22.97
CA ALA A 100 -18.24 45.71 -22.30
C ALA A 100 -16.88 45.79 -23.02
N PHE A 101 -16.88 45.74 -24.35
CA PHE A 101 -15.67 45.94 -25.14
C PHE A 101 -15.01 47.30 -24.89
N LEU A 102 -15.80 48.38 -24.85
CA LEU A 102 -15.28 49.71 -24.55
C LEU A 102 -14.77 49.82 -23.11
N GLU A 103 -15.47 49.23 -22.15
CA GLU A 103 -15.03 49.20 -20.74
C GLU A 103 -13.65 48.53 -20.60
N ILE A 104 -13.42 47.44 -21.32
CA ILE A 104 -12.15 46.70 -21.28
C ILE A 104 -11.06 47.41 -22.08
N GLN A 105 -11.37 48.02 -23.23
CA GLN A 105 -10.42 48.85 -23.99
C GLN A 105 -9.98 50.12 -23.23
N GLY A 106 -10.83 50.62 -22.32
CA GLY A 106 -10.48 51.73 -21.43
C GLY A 106 -9.48 51.38 -20.34
N ASN A 107 -9.28 50.09 -20.05
CA ASN A 107 -8.31 49.63 -19.08
C ASN A 107 -6.90 49.61 -19.72
N GLU A 108 -5.95 50.31 -19.10
CA GLU A 108 -4.56 50.42 -19.57
C GLU A 108 -3.88 49.06 -19.77
N GLU A 109 -4.33 48.02 -19.05
CA GLU A 109 -3.78 46.68 -19.21
C GLU A 109 -4.12 46.05 -20.58
N PHE A 110 -5.33 46.31 -21.11
CA PHE A 110 -5.88 45.63 -22.31
C PHE A 110 -6.03 46.50 -23.54
N LYS A 111 -5.84 47.82 -23.39
CA LYS A 111 -5.88 48.79 -24.48
C LYS A 111 -4.99 48.33 -25.64
N ASP A 112 -5.59 48.22 -26.82
CA ASP A 112 -4.95 47.78 -28.08
C ASP A 112 -4.37 46.35 -28.11
N LYS A 113 -4.54 45.54 -27.04
CA LYS A 113 -4.00 44.16 -26.95
C LYS A 113 -5.04 43.06 -27.23
N ILE A 114 -6.32 43.41 -27.29
CA ILE A 114 -7.39 42.46 -27.62
C ILE A 114 -7.29 42.09 -29.09
N LYS A 115 -6.97 40.82 -29.37
CA LYS A 115 -6.86 40.28 -30.72
C LYS A 115 -8.24 40.04 -31.32
N ASP A 116 -9.06 39.26 -30.61
CA ASP A 116 -10.42 38.89 -31.01
C ASP A 116 -11.36 38.96 -29.79
N PHE A 117 -12.60 39.37 -30.03
CA PHE A 117 -13.70 39.41 -29.08
C PHE A 117 -14.66 38.27 -29.40
N PHE A 118 -14.63 37.21 -28.61
CA PHE A 118 -15.44 36.02 -28.81
C PHE A 118 -16.76 36.11 -28.04
N ILE A 119 -17.86 35.96 -28.77
CA ILE A 119 -19.15 35.56 -28.19
C ILE A 119 -19.28 34.05 -28.40
N VAL A 120 -19.32 33.30 -27.31
CA VAL A 120 -19.31 31.84 -27.26
C VAL A 120 -20.72 31.36 -26.94
N ILE A 121 -21.33 30.59 -27.86
CA ILE A 121 -22.73 30.15 -27.72
C ILE A 121 -22.99 28.76 -28.29
N ASN A 122 -23.91 28.03 -27.66
CA ASN A 122 -24.27 26.66 -28.01
C ASN A 122 -25.20 26.50 -29.23
N VAL A 123 -25.60 27.58 -29.91
CA VAL A 123 -26.53 27.54 -31.06
C VAL A 123 -25.99 28.32 -32.26
N ASP A 124 -26.35 27.88 -33.47
CA ASP A 124 -25.98 28.56 -34.74
C ASP A 124 -26.89 29.75 -35.09
N PHE A 125 -26.52 30.48 -36.13
CA PHE A 125 -27.28 31.56 -36.73
C PHE A 125 -28.46 31.09 -37.59
N ASP A 126 -29.51 31.90 -37.59
CA ASP A 126 -30.55 31.91 -38.62
C ASP A 126 -30.07 32.80 -39.77
N TYR A 127 -29.45 32.16 -40.77
CA TYR A 127 -28.86 32.82 -41.92
C TYR A 127 -29.89 33.60 -42.75
N GLU A 128 -31.14 33.12 -42.85
CA GLU A 128 -32.20 33.79 -43.60
C GLU A 128 -32.65 35.06 -42.88
N SER A 129 -32.80 34.99 -41.55
CA SER A 129 -33.09 36.16 -40.73
C SER A 129 -32.02 37.24 -40.90
N LEU A 130 -30.74 36.88 -40.86
CA LEU A 130 -29.61 37.81 -41.03
C LEU A 130 -29.56 38.43 -42.42
N ALA A 131 -29.73 37.61 -43.46
CA ALA A 131 -29.73 38.06 -44.85
C ALA A 131 -30.86 39.07 -45.13
N SER A 132 -32.04 38.89 -44.51
CA SER A 132 -33.18 39.82 -44.64
C SER A 132 -32.85 41.26 -44.20
N LYS A 133 -31.83 41.43 -43.33
CA LYS A 133 -31.35 42.73 -42.86
C LYS A 133 -29.97 43.11 -43.44
N GLY A 134 -29.54 42.43 -44.50
CA GLY A 134 -28.27 42.72 -45.19
C GLY A 134 -27.02 42.38 -44.38
N ILE A 135 -27.15 41.50 -43.39
CA ILE A 135 -26.03 40.99 -42.59
C ILE A 135 -25.65 39.62 -43.14
N THR A 136 -24.38 39.46 -43.49
CA THR A 136 -23.83 38.17 -43.92
C THR A 136 -22.87 37.65 -42.86
N VAL A 137 -22.68 36.33 -42.80
CA VAL A 137 -21.73 35.72 -41.87
C VAL A 137 -20.61 35.07 -42.66
N GLU A 138 -19.37 35.43 -42.31
CA GLU A 138 -18.16 34.89 -42.95
C GLU A 138 -17.51 33.88 -42.02
N LYS A 139 -17.34 32.65 -42.48
CA LYS A 139 -16.72 31.57 -41.70
C LYS A 139 -15.22 31.79 -41.57
N ILE A 140 -14.71 31.64 -40.36
CA ILE A 140 -13.28 31.60 -40.08
C ILE A 140 -12.83 30.14 -40.18
N GLU A 141 -12.04 29.82 -41.21
CA GLU A 141 -11.59 28.43 -41.48
C GLU A 141 -10.41 27.99 -40.61
N THR A 142 -9.67 28.91 -40.00
CA THR A 142 -8.61 28.56 -39.06
C THR A 142 -9.20 27.92 -37.80
N GLN A 143 -8.53 26.93 -37.20
CA GLN A 143 -8.95 26.36 -35.92
C GLN A 143 -8.52 27.25 -34.74
N ASP A 144 -9.28 27.20 -33.64
CA ASP A 144 -8.95 27.84 -32.38
C ASP A 144 -8.42 26.82 -31.39
N GLU A 145 -7.32 27.13 -30.71
CA GLU A 145 -6.70 26.19 -29.77
C GLU A 145 -7.57 25.92 -28.52
N PHE A 146 -8.49 26.82 -28.21
CA PHE A 146 -9.37 26.73 -27.03
C PHE A 146 -10.83 26.49 -27.38
N LEU A 147 -11.32 27.06 -28.48
CA LEU A 147 -12.75 27.04 -28.83
C LEU A 147 -13.14 26.05 -29.94
N SER A 148 -12.18 25.41 -30.63
CA SER A 148 -12.51 24.36 -31.61
C SER A 148 -12.84 23.04 -30.90
N ILE A 149 -14.13 22.72 -30.81
CA ILE A 149 -14.65 21.52 -30.17
C ILE A 149 -15.79 20.93 -31.00
N GLY A 150 -15.65 19.67 -31.42
CA GLY A 150 -16.68 18.98 -32.19
C GLY A 150 -17.06 19.74 -33.46
N ASN A 151 -18.36 20.03 -33.62
CA ASN A 151 -18.92 20.74 -34.78
C ASN A 151 -18.97 22.27 -34.59
N SER A 152 -18.24 22.81 -33.60
CA SER A 152 -18.18 24.26 -33.37
C SER A 152 -17.70 24.99 -34.64
N ALA A 153 -18.33 26.10 -34.95
CA ALA A 153 -17.93 26.98 -36.05
C ALA A 153 -17.65 28.39 -35.54
N ARG A 154 -16.85 29.14 -36.29
CA ARG A 154 -16.54 30.54 -35.95
C ARG A 154 -16.88 31.45 -37.11
N TYR A 155 -17.56 32.55 -36.82
CA TYR A 155 -18.07 33.47 -37.82
C TYR A 155 -17.76 34.93 -37.46
N LYS A 156 -17.47 35.75 -38.47
CA LYS A 156 -17.54 37.21 -38.38
C LYS A 156 -18.84 37.71 -39.02
N LEU A 157 -19.43 38.74 -38.45
CA LEU A 157 -20.57 39.42 -39.05
C LEU A 157 -20.05 40.47 -40.05
N LYS A 158 -20.57 40.44 -41.27
CA LYS A 158 -20.31 41.45 -42.28
C LYS A 158 -21.57 42.25 -42.56
N ASP A 159 -21.52 43.50 -42.11
CA ASP A 159 -22.61 44.46 -42.19
C ASP A 159 -22.54 45.24 -43.52
N LEU A 160 -23.02 44.63 -44.60
CA LEU A 160 -22.88 45.17 -45.97
C LEU A 160 -23.59 46.51 -46.18
N LYS A 161 -24.61 46.80 -45.36
CA LYS A 161 -25.44 48.01 -45.47
C LYS A 161 -25.24 48.98 -44.29
N GLY A 162 -24.32 48.69 -43.36
CA GLY A 162 -24.07 49.53 -42.19
C GLY A 162 -25.18 49.54 -41.14
N ASN A 163 -26.08 48.55 -41.17
CA ASN A 163 -27.26 48.46 -40.32
C ASN A 163 -26.93 48.17 -38.85
N ILE A 164 -25.94 47.31 -38.58
CA ILE A 164 -25.45 47.02 -37.22
C ILE A 164 -24.74 48.26 -36.69
N ALA A 165 -23.86 48.87 -37.49
CA ALA A 165 -23.14 50.08 -37.10
C ALA A 165 -24.11 51.24 -36.78
N GLN A 166 -25.12 51.47 -37.63
CA GLN A 166 -26.15 52.48 -37.41
C GLN A 166 -26.98 52.19 -36.15
N TYR A 167 -27.36 50.93 -35.92
CA TYR A 167 -28.09 50.52 -34.73
C TYR A 167 -27.29 50.76 -33.44
N LEU A 168 -26.00 50.40 -33.43
CA LEU A 168 -25.11 50.65 -32.30
C LEU A 168 -24.96 52.16 -32.04
N LYS A 169 -24.76 52.98 -33.08
CA LYS A 169 -24.67 54.46 -32.95
C LYS A 169 -25.93 55.05 -32.32
N GLN A 170 -27.11 54.69 -32.85
CA GLN A 170 -28.39 55.18 -32.34
C GLN A 170 -28.65 54.73 -30.90
N SER A 171 -28.31 53.49 -30.57
CA SER A 171 -28.50 52.95 -29.22
C SER A 171 -27.52 53.56 -28.21
N MET A 172 -26.28 53.85 -28.64
CA MET A 172 -25.23 54.42 -27.79
C MET A 172 -25.45 55.91 -27.44
N ALA A 173 -26.16 56.66 -28.29
CA ALA A 173 -26.57 58.03 -27.97
C ALA A 173 -27.33 58.12 -26.62
N SER A 174 -28.06 57.06 -26.24
CA SER A 174 -28.79 56.97 -24.97
C SER A 174 -27.96 56.49 -23.76
N MET A 175 -26.77 55.91 -23.97
CA MET A 175 -25.91 55.33 -22.92
C MET A 175 -24.59 56.06 -22.69
N LYS A 176 -24.29 57.07 -23.50
CA LYS A 176 -23.05 57.88 -23.51
C LYS A 176 -22.68 58.45 -22.12
N ASP A 177 -23.66 58.92 -21.35
CA ASP A 177 -23.44 59.49 -20.02
C ASP A 177 -23.13 58.44 -18.93
N LYS A 178 -23.60 57.19 -19.10
CA LYS A 178 -23.30 56.09 -18.17
C LYS A 178 -21.90 55.51 -18.43
N LEU A 179 -21.52 55.35 -19.68
CA LEU A 179 -20.22 54.83 -20.11
C LEU A 179 -19.07 55.80 -19.79
N SER A 180 -19.25 57.11 -20.02
CA SER A 180 -18.24 58.13 -19.69
C SER A 180 -17.91 58.22 -18.19
N LYS A 181 -18.84 57.84 -17.31
CA LYS A 181 -18.55 57.71 -15.87
C LYS A 181 -17.67 56.50 -15.53
N LYS A 182 -17.77 55.41 -16.28
CA LYS A 182 -17.05 54.16 -16.03
C LYS A 182 -15.66 54.11 -16.68
N ILE A 183 -15.52 54.63 -17.90
CA ILE A 183 -14.34 54.40 -18.76
C ILE A 183 -13.31 55.51 -18.67
N SER A 184 -13.75 56.76 -18.51
CA SER A 184 -12.92 57.96 -18.69
C SER A 184 -12.88 58.87 -17.47
N ASN A 185 -13.20 58.35 -16.27
CA ASN A 185 -13.28 59.11 -15.02
C ASN A 185 -14.08 60.43 -15.16
N GLY A 186 -15.17 60.40 -15.94
CA GLY A 186 -16.07 61.54 -16.13
C GLY A 186 -15.75 62.46 -17.32
N LYS A 187 -14.73 62.19 -18.15
CA LYS A 187 -14.54 62.87 -19.44
C LYS A 187 -15.58 62.39 -20.46
N LYS A 188 -16.34 63.31 -21.09
CA LYS A 188 -17.31 62.93 -22.14
C LYS A 188 -16.59 62.28 -23.32
N ILE A 189 -16.99 61.04 -23.63
CA ILE A 189 -16.52 60.30 -24.82
C ILE A 189 -17.06 61.03 -26.06
N SER A 190 -16.21 61.30 -27.05
CA SER A 190 -16.63 62.00 -28.28
C SER A 190 -17.42 61.08 -29.22
N ASP A 191 -18.22 61.64 -30.14
CA ASP A 191 -18.90 60.80 -31.16
C ASP A 191 -17.88 60.13 -32.09
N GLU A 192 -16.71 60.75 -32.31
CA GLU A 192 -15.60 60.16 -33.08
C GLU A 192 -14.98 58.95 -32.37
N GLU A 193 -14.86 58.97 -31.04
CA GLU A 193 -14.36 57.84 -30.24
C GLU A 193 -15.35 56.67 -30.26
N ILE A 194 -16.65 56.94 -30.20
CA ILE A 194 -17.70 55.92 -30.34
C ILE A 194 -17.65 55.31 -31.74
N ASP A 195 -17.53 56.13 -32.79
CA ASP A 195 -17.47 55.65 -34.17
C ASP A 195 -16.23 54.79 -34.44
N LYS A 196 -15.07 55.21 -33.92
CA LYS A 196 -13.84 54.42 -33.96
C LYS A 196 -14.00 53.11 -33.17
N GLY A 197 -14.62 53.18 -32.00
CA GLY A 197 -14.91 52.02 -31.15
C GLY A 197 -15.83 51.02 -31.82
N ILE A 198 -16.90 51.45 -32.49
CA ILE A 198 -17.83 50.58 -33.23
C ILE A 198 -17.08 49.86 -34.34
N LYS A 199 -16.24 50.57 -35.09
CA LYS A 199 -15.44 49.96 -36.18
C LYS A 199 -14.46 48.92 -35.63
N ASP A 200 -13.75 49.24 -34.55
CA ASP A 200 -12.80 48.31 -33.93
C ASP A 200 -13.48 47.09 -33.32
N PHE A 201 -14.61 47.30 -32.63
CA PHE A 201 -15.44 46.25 -32.07
C PHE A 201 -15.93 45.28 -33.15
N LEU A 202 -16.55 45.78 -34.23
CA LEU A 202 -17.07 44.93 -35.30
C LEU A 202 -15.96 44.17 -36.03
N ASN A 203 -14.76 44.76 -36.17
CA ASN A 203 -13.61 44.08 -36.79
C ASN A 203 -13.07 42.92 -35.94
N LYS A 204 -13.10 43.08 -34.61
CA LYS A 204 -12.61 42.10 -33.64
C LYS A 204 -13.68 41.11 -33.20
N LEU A 205 -14.96 41.40 -33.43
CA LEU A 205 -16.08 40.56 -33.03
C LEU A 205 -16.10 39.24 -33.82
N VAL A 206 -16.06 38.14 -33.07
CA VAL A 206 -16.14 36.77 -33.56
C VAL A 206 -17.21 36.03 -32.77
N PHE A 207 -18.10 35.34 -33.47
CA PHE A 207 -19.04 34.42 -32.85
C PHE A 207 -18.48 33.00 -32.97
N ALA A 208 -18.23 32.35 -31.84
CA ALA A 208 -18.07 30.91 -31.79
C ALA A 208 -19.44 30.31 -31.49
N VAL A 209 -19.94 29.47 -32.38
CA VAL A 209 -21.30 28.89 -32.36
C VAL A 209 -21.23 27.37 -32.46
N ASN A 210 -22.36 26.69 -32.24
CA ASN A 210 -22.45 25.22 -32.19
C ASN A 210 -21.52 24.60 -31.14
N LEU A 211 -21.28 25.31 -30.04
CA LEU A 211 -20.48 24.82 -28.95
C LEU A 211 -21.26 23.83 -28.08
N PRO A 212 -20.57 22.91 -27.38
CA PRO A 212 -21.22 21.91 -26.55
C PRO A 212 -22.12 22.53 -25.49
N ASN A 213 -23.28 21.93 -25.22
CA ASN A 213 -24.12 22.33 -24.09
C ASN A 213 -23.46 21.94 -22.74
N GLU A 214 -24.07 22.30 -21.60
CA GLU A 214 -23.51 22.04 -20.27
C GLU A 214 -23.16 20.56 -20.02
N VAL A 215 -24.00 19.64 -20.50
CA VAL A 215 -23.82 18.20 -20.34
C VAL A 215 -22.66 17.71 -21.22
N GLU A 216 -22.68 18.07 -22.50
CA GLU A 216 -21.64 17.70 -23.47
C GLU A 216 -20.28 18.27 -23.10
N LEU A 217 -20.23 19.53 -22.65
CA LEU A 217 -19.01 20.17 -22.17
C LEU A 217 -18.48 19.47 -20.92
N GLY A 218 -19.37 19.08 -20.00
CA GLY A 218 -19.01 18.27 -18.85
C GLY A 218 -18.40 16.91 -19.24
N GLU A 219 -18.89 16.26 -20.30
CA GLU A 219 -18.31 15.01 -20.80
C GLU A 219 -16.96 15.21 -21.48
N ILE A 220 -16.79 16.27 -22.28
CA ILE A 220 -15.51 16.62 -22.91
C ILE A 220 -14.44 16.85 -21.84
N ILE A 221 -14.75 17.62 -20.80
CA ILE A 221 -13.78 17.89 -19.72
C ILE A 221 -13.49 16.61 -18.94
N LYS A 222 -14.50 15.77 -18.65
CA LYS A 222 -14.28 14.44 -18.06
C LYS A 222 -13.38 13.57 -18.92
N ASN A 223 -13.46 13.64 -20.24
CA ASN A 223 -12.61 12.87 -21.15
C ASN A 223 -11.19 13.45 -21.24
N GLU A 224 -11.03 14.77 -21.27
CA GLU A 224 -9.72 15.44 -21.30
C GLU A 224 -8.97 15.33 -19.97
N LEU A 225 -9.68 15.28 -18.83
CA LEU A 225 -9.11 14.98 -17.51
C LEU A 225 -8.95 13.47 -17.27
N GLY A 226 -9.92 12.66 -17.72
CA GLY A 226 -10.00 11.21 -17.46
C GLY A 226 -8.84 10.38 -18.04
N LYS A 227 -8.06 10.93 -18.97
CA LYS A 227 -6.82 10.30 -19.46
C LYS A 227 -5.76 10.08 -18.37
N GLU A 228 -5.87 10.76 -17.22
CA GLU A 228 -4.97 10.62 -16.06
C GLU A 228 -5.60 9.90 -14.85
N PHE A 229 -6.93 9.74 -14.83
CA PHE A 229 -7.70 9.16 -13.72
C PHE A 229 -8.42 7.89 -14.17
N ASN A 230 -7.67 6.82 -14.45
CA ASN A 230 -8.24 5.51 -14.74
C ASN A 230 -9.05 5.00 -13.52
N ASN A 231 -10.32 4.62 -13.73
CA ASN A 231 -11.18 3.87 -12.80
C ASN A 231 -11.70 4.58 -11.53
N ILE A 232 -11.92 5.90 -11.53
CA ILE A 232 -12.58 6.59 -10.39
C ILE A 232 -14.00 7.03 -10.77
N ASP A 233 -14.95 6.89 -9.83
CA ASP A 233 -16.34 7.33 -9.98
C ASP A 233 -16.41 8.82 -10.35
N LYS A 234 -16.70 9.06 -11.64
CA LYS A 234 -16.52 10.34 -12.35
C LYS A 234 -17.42 11.46 -11.82
N LYS A 235 -18.45 11.16 -11.02
CA LYS A 235 -19.49 12.14 -10.68
C LYS A 235 -19.19 12.94 -9.41
N ASN A 236 -18.66 12.29 -8.36
CA ASN A 236 -18.40 12.95 -7.06
C ASN A 236 -17.02 13.61 -6.98
N VAL A 237 -16.02 13.05 -7.64
CA VAL A 237 -14.64 13.56 -7.66
C VAL A 237 -14.54 14.84 -8.48
N TYR A 238 -15.21 14.87 -9.63
CA TYR A 238 -15.23 16.01 -10.54
C TYR A 238 -15.82 17.27 -9.90
N GLY A 239 -16.92 17.14 -9.16
CA GLY A 239 -17.56 18.28 -8.48
C GLY A 239 -16.67 18.87 -7.38
N ARG A 240 -15.95 18.03 -6.63
CA ARG A 240 -14.99 18.49 -5.60
C ARG A 240 -13.76 19.14 -6.22
N PHE A 241 -13.22 18.51 -7.25
CA PHE A 241 -12.09 19.02 -8.04
C PHE A 241 -12.38 20.42 -8.59
N LEU A 242 -13.57 20.64 -9.13
CA LEU A 242 -14.01 21.94 -9.65
C LEU A 242 -14.00 23.03 -8.57
N VAL A 243 -14.47 22.73 -7.35
CA VAL A 243 -14.48 23.69 -6.23
C VAL A 243 -13.06 24.09 -5.82
N GLU A 244 -12.15 23.13 -5.70
CA GLU A 244 -10.75 23.39 -5.33
C GLU A 244 -10.03 24.25 -6.38
N VAL A 245 -10.25 23.99 -7.68
CA VAL A 245 -9.73 24.81 -8.77
C VAL A 245 -10.23 26.25 -8.65
N LEU A 246 -11.53 26.44 -8.42
CA LEU A 246 -12.13 27.77 -8.31
C LEU A 246 -11.59 28.54 -7.08
N ASP A 247 -11.45 27.90 -5.94
CA ASP A 247 -10.93 28.56 -4.73
C ASP A 247 -9.43 28.85 -4.83
N TRP A 248 -8.66 27.96 -5.47
CA TRP A 248 -7.25 28.19 -5.75
C TRP A 248 -7.02 29.38 -6.69
N MET A 249 -7.92 29.57 -7.66
CA MET A 249 -7.90 30.71 -8.57
C MET A 249 -8.30 32.01 -7.87
N LYS A 250 -9.31 32.00 -6.99
CA LYS A 250 -9.65 33.16 -6.14
C LYS A 250 -8.46 33.63 -5.31
N ALA A 251 -7.69 32.71 -4.77
CA ALA A 251 -6.49 33.06 -4.00
C ALA A 251 -5.37 33.69 -4.83
N ARG A 252 -5.47 33.69 -6.17
CA ARG A 252 -4.43 34.14 -7.12
C ARG A 252 -4.93 35.17 -8.13
N GLU A 253 -6.01 35.86 -7.77
CA GLU A 253 -6.60 36.92 -8.56
C GLU A 253 -5.55 37.92 -9.06
N GLY A 254 -5.58 38.24 -10.36
CA GLY A 254 -4.71 39.24 -10.97
C GLY A 254 -3.26 38.81 -11.24
N LYS A 255 -2.89 37.54 -11.03
CA LYS A 255 -1.54 37.03 -11.33
C LYS A 255 -1.49 36.19 -12.60
N PHE A 256 -0.37 36.26 -13.31
CA PHE A 256 -0.03 35.26 -14.32
C PHE A 256 0.41 33.98 -13.63
N LEU A 257 -0.13 32.86 -14.11
CA LEU A 257 0.16 31.53 -13.61
C LEU A 257 0.93 30.78 -14.68
N SER A 258 2.05 30.20 -14.29
CA SER A 258 2.86 29.33 -15.14
C SER A 258 2.21 27.96 -15.28
N HIS A 259 2.47 27.29 -16.40
CA HIS A 259 2.01 25.92 -16.60
C HIS A 259 2.57 24.96 -15.54
N GLU A 260 3.73 25.25 -14.97
CA GLU A 260 4.36 24.49 -13.88
C GLU A 260 3.58 24.62 -12.57
N GLU A 261 3.21 25.85 -12.16
CA GLU A 261 2.41 26.10 -10.95
C GLU A 261 1.01 25.44 -11.03
N ILE A 262 0.44 25.44 -12.23
CA ILE A 262 -0.85 24.79 -12.47
C ILE A 262 -0.71 23.27 -12.40
N ASN A 263 0.35 22.72 -13.02
CA ASN A 263 0.57 21.28 -13.04
C ASN A 263 0.88 20.76 -11.63
N GLU A 264 1.65 21.50 -10.84
CA GLU A 264 1.91 21.20 -9.43
C GLU A 264 0.61 21.21 -8.61
N PHE A 265 -0.29 22.16 -8.89
CA PHE A 265 -1.61 22.19 -8.28
C PHE A 265 -2.48 20.99 -8.66
N PHE A 266 -2.49 20.58 -9.94
CA PHE A 266 -3.20 19.39 -10.38
C PHE A 266 -2.64 18.10 -9.74
N GLU A 267 -1.32 17.96 -9.64
CA GLU A 267 -0.68 16.82 -8.97
C GLU A 267 -0.96 16.80 -7.45
N LYS A 268 -0.97 17.97 -6.81
CA LYS A 268 -1.36 18.10 -5.40
C LYS A 268 -2.80 17.65 -5.17
N ILE A 269 -3.75 18.13 -5.98
CA ILE A 269 -5.15 17.72 -5.87
C ILE A 269 -5.29 16.22 -6.17
N ARG A 270 -4.58 15.70 -7.17
CA ARG A 270 -4.55 14.27 -7.50
C ARG A 270 -4.15 13.42 -6.30
N GLU A 271 -3.10 13.79 -5.58
CA GLU A 271 -2.68 13.08 -4.37
C GLU A 271 -3.65 13.20 -3.18
N GLU A 272 -4.37 14.32 -3.06
CA GLU A 272 -5.37 14.56 -2.00
C GLU A 272 -6.70 13.84 -2.29
N ILE A 273 -7.04 13.63 -3.56
CA ILE A 273 -8.28 12.97 -4.01
C ILE A 273 -8.15 11.43 -4.02
N LEU A 274 -6.94 10.86 -4.11
CA LEU A 274 -6.70 9.42 -4.25
C LEU A 274 -6.81 8.56 -2.96
N GLY A 275 -7.34 9.10 -1.86
CA GLY A 275 -8.18 8.29 -0.95
C GLY A 275 -7.75 8.17 0.53
N ALA A 276 -8.76 8.26 1.39
CA ALA A 276 -8.76 7.86 2.80
C ALA A 276 -8.56 6.34 2.94
N ILE A 277 -7.65 5.90 3.83
CA ILE A 277 -7.37 4.48 4.06
C ILE A 277 -8.13 4.00 5.31
N TRP A 278 -9.14 3.16 5.12
CA TRP A 278 -9.83 2.43 6.20
C TRP A 278 -9.45 0.96 6.10
N PHE A 279 -8.52 0.51 6.94
CA PHE A 279 -7.98 -0.84 6.90
C PHE A 279 -8.38 -1.63 8.15
N GLY A 280 -8.80 -2.89 7.97
CA GLY A 280 -9.08 -3.84 9.06
C GLY A 280 -10.26 -3.47 9.98
N ILE A 281 -10.99 -2.42 9.66
CA ILE A 281 -12.05 -1.86 10.51
C ILE A 281 -13.43 -2.35 10.10
N ILE A 282 -14.23 -2.71 11.11
CA ILE A 282 -15.64 -3.12 10.95
C ILE A 282 -16.56 -2.16 11.69
N GLU A 283 -17.83 -2.12 11.28
CA GLU A 283 -18.83 -1.24 11.90
C GLU A 283 -19.03 -1.54 13.39
N PRO A 284 -19.18 -0.51 14.23
CA PRO A 284 -19.47 -0.70 15.65
C PRO A 284 -20.85 -1.33 15.83
N VAL A 285 -20.98 -2.18 16.84
CA VAL A 285 -22.24 -2.85 17.17
C VAL A 285 -23.35 -1.82 17.44
N ALA A 286 -24.47 -1.93 16.72
CA ALA A 286 -25.57 -0.95 16.78
C ALA A 286 -26.22 -0.80 18.17
N SER A 287 -26.24 -1.88 18.96
CA SER A 287 -26.77 -1.88 20.33
C SER A 287 -25.82 -1.21 21.33
N PHE A 288 -24.52 -1.15 21.05
CA PHE A 288 -23.55 -0.45 21.89
C PHE A 288 -23.88 1.05 21.88
N THR A 289 -24.28 1.63 23.01
CA THR A 289 -24.71 3.04 23.11
C THR A 289 -24.18 3.72 24.35
N GLY A 290 -24.11 5.05 24.32
CA GLY A 290 -23.57 5.85 25.42
C GLY A 290 -22.07 6.15 25.28
N ARG A 291 -21.41 6.49 26.39
CA ARG A 291 -19.97 6.82 26.48
C ARG A 291 -19.46 8.00 25.64
N GLY A 292 -20.35 8.88 25.21
CA GLY A 292 -19.99 10.09 24.46
C GLY A 292 -18.96 10.97 25.17
N ARG A 293 -19.07 11.13 26.51
CA ARG A 293 -18.06 11.87 27.30
C ARG A 293 -16.70 11.17 27.31
N VAL A 294 -16.66 9.84 27.37
CA VAL A 294 -15.41 9.05 27.35
C VAL A 294 -14.76 9.13 25.96
N LEU A 295 -15.56 9.07 24.89
CA LEU A 295 -15.08 9.31 23.52
C LEU A 295 -14.44 10.70 23.37
N THR A 296 -15.08 11.74 23.91
CA THR A 296 -14.52 13.10 23.89
C THR A 296 -13.25 13.20 24.74
N ALA A 297 -13.23 12.60 25.93
CA ALA A 297 -12.03 12.57 26.78
C ALA A 297 -10.87 11.84 26.09
N LEU A 298 -11.14 10.70 25.45
CA LEU A 298 -10.17 9.97 24.63
C LEU A 298 -9.64 10.81 23.50
N HIS A 299 -10.52 11.51 22.79
CA HIS A 299 -10.11 12.42 21.72
C HIS A 299 -9.16 13.49 22.24
N ASN A 300 -9.52 14.14 23.35
CA ASN A 300 -8.68 15.17 23.95
C ASN A 300 -7.33 14.64 24.44
N VAL A 301 -7.27 13.41 24.95
CA VAL A 301 -6.00 12.78 25.37
C VAL A 301 -5.12 12.49 24.16
N LEU A 302 -5.69 11.87 23.12
CA LEU A 302 -4.95 11.48 21.92
C LEU A 302 -4.46 12.68 21.10
N GLN A 303 -5.18 13.81 21.16
CA GLN A 303 -4.82 15.06 20.48
C GLN A 303 -3.80 15.95 21.23
N ARG A 304 -3.39 15.59 22.45
CA ARG A 304 -2.34 16.36 23.17
C ARG A 304 -0.96 16.03 22.62
N SER A 305 -0.16 17.06 22.30
CA SER A 305 1.26 16.89 22.00
C SER A 305 2.08 16.75 23.28
N ALA A 306 2.97 15.76 23.33
CA ALA A 306 3.97 15.63 24.41
C ALA A 306 5.05 16.74 24.35
N LYS A 307 5.88 16.83 25.40
CA LYS A 307 7.03 17.76 25.45
C LYS A 307 7.95 17.56 24.23
N LYS A 308 8.63 18.63 23.77
CA LYS A 308 9.52 18.61 22.58
C LYS A 308 10.58 17.49 22.55
N GLN A 309 10.95 16.92 23.69
CA GLN A 309 11.99 15.89 23.82
C GLN A 309 11.45 14.43 23.84
N ALA A 310 10.13 14.22 23.94
CA ALA A 310 9.57 12.87 24.08
C ALA A 310 9.60 12.08 22.77
N VAL A 311 10.06 10.82 22.85
CA VAL A 311 10.12 9.89 21.71
C VAL A 311 8.72 9.46 21.28
N ILE A 312 7.74 9.45 22.18
CA ILE A 312 6.33 9.13 21.90
C ILE A 312 5.45 10.34 22.22
N SER A 313 4.72 10.87 21.23
CA SER A 313 3.95 12.12 21.40
C SER A 313 2.44 12.05 21.16
N GLN A 314 1.91 10.97 20.58
CA GLN A 314 0.51 10.87 20.16
C GLN A 314 -0.10 9.47 20.43
N VAL A 315 -0.02 8.99 21.67
CA VAL A 315 -0.45 7.62 22.02
C VAL A 315 -1.38 7.62 23.23
N ALA A 316 -2.48 6.86 23.15
CA ALA A 316 -3.41 6.66 24.24
C ALA A 316 -3.80 5.17 24.36
N SER A 317 -4.16 4.75 25.57
CA SER A 317 -4.65 3.39 25.82
C SER A 317 -6.06 3.42 26.41
N ILE A 318 -6.91 2.49 26.01
CA ILE A 318 -8.18 2.16 26.67
C ILE A 318 -7.94 0.86 27.44
N SER A 319 -8.05 0.93 28.76
CA SER A 319 -7.89 -0.23 29.65
C SER A 319 -9.20 -0.58 30.34
N GLY A 320 -9.49 -1.84 30.64
CA GLY A 320 -10.77 -2.25 31.21
C GLY A 320 -10.99 -3.75 31.21
N LEU A 321 -12.07 -4.20 31.86
CA LEU A 321 -12.45 -5.62 31.94
C LEU A 321 -12.69 -6.22 30.53
N GLY A 322 -12.61 -7.54 30.41
CA GLY A 322 -12.81 -8.26 29.14
C GLY A 322 -14.22 -8.12 28.59
N GLY A 323 -14.38 -8.24 27.26
CA GLY A 323 -15.66 -8.17 26.54
C GLY A 323 -15.80 -6.97 25.59
N VAL A 324 -17.02 -6.74 25.12
CA VAL A 324 -17.42 -5.80 24.05
C VAL A 324 -16.99 -4.33 24.31
N GLY A 325 -16.64 -3.95 25.54
CA GLY A 325 -16.48 -2.54 25.94
C GLY A 325 -15.36 -1.75 25.25
N LYS A 326 -14.13 -2.29 25.15
CA LYS A 326 -12.94 -1.51 24.72
C LYS A 326 -12.85 -1.40 23.20
N SER A 327 -12.90 -2.54 22.51
CA SER A 327 -12.83 -2.61 21.06
C SER A 327 -14.00 -1.88 20.40
N GLU A 328 -15.23 -1.98 20.95
CA GLU A 328 -16.36 -1.19 20.44
C GLU A 328 -16.19 0.32 20.68
N LEU A 329 -15.59 0.72 21.81
CA LEU A 329 -15.28 2.14 22.01
C LEU A 329 -14.24 2.62 20.99
N ALA A 330 -13.22 1.83 20.69
CA ALA A 330 -12.23 2.13 19.67
C ALA A 330 -12.85 2.18 18.25
N ARG A 331 -13.74 1.25 17.89
CA ARG A 331 -14.50 1.29 16.63
C ARG A 331 -15.35 2.55 16.55
N LYS A 332 -16.11 2.88 17.60
CA LYS A 332 -16.88 4.12 17.64
C LYS A 332 -16.01 5.37 17.53
N TYR A 333 -14.84 5.36 18.16
CA TYR A 333 -13.89 6.46 18.06
C TYR A 333 -13.43 6.65 16.62
N ALA A 334 -13.02 5.58 15.94
CA ALA A 334 -12.66 5.58 14.54
C ALA A 334 -13.79 6.11 13.64
N TYR A 335 -15.02 5.61 13.77
CA TYR A 335 -16.15 6.09 12.96
C TYR A 335 -16.51 7.55 13.23
N LYS A 336 -16.41 8.01 14.49
CA LYS A 336 -16.75 9.39 14.86
C LYS A 336 -15.69 10.40 14.47
N TYR A 337 -14.42 10.08 14.70
CA TYR A 337 -13.28 11.00 14.57
C TYR A 337 -12.33 10.64 13.41
N GLY A 338 -12.62 9.60 12.63
CA GLY A 338 -11.77 9.15 11.52
C GLY A 338 -11.48 10.23 10.48
N LYS A 339 -12.43 11.17 10.29
CA LYS A 339 -12.25 12.34 9.40
C LYS A 339 -11.18 13.32 9.90
N ASP A 340 -10.94 13.41 11.21
CA ASP A 340 -9.90 14.26 11.79
C ASP A 340 -8.49 13.76 11.43
N TYR A 341 -8.41 12.51 11.00
CA TYR A 341 -7.21 11.84 10.48
C TYR A 341 -7.25 11.73 8.95
N TYR A 342 -7.95 12.65 8.27
CA TYR A 342 -8.17 12.63 6.82
C TYR A 342 -8.77 11.32 6.29
N GLY A 343 -9.44 10.56 7.15
CA GLY A 343 -9.96 9.24 6.84
C GLY A 343 -8.90 8.12 6.78
N ASN A 344 -7.69 8.35 7.28
CA ASN A 344 -6.66 7.32 7.41
C ASN A 344 -6.78 6.64 8.78
N VAL A 345 -7.59 5.58 8.85
CA VAL A 345 -7.79 4.76 10.04
C VAL A 345 -7.35 3.32 9.77
N ILE A 346 -6.35 2.87 10.52
CA ILE A 346 -5.71 1.56 10.37
C ILE A 346 -5.99 0.74 11.62
N TRP A 347 -6.63 -0.41 11.46
CA TRP A 347 -6.89 -1.37 12.55
C TRP A 347 -5.89 -2.54 12.49
N ILE A 348 -5.15 -2.74 13.58
CA ILE A 348 -4.11 -3.77 13.72
C ILE A 348 -4.51 -4.73 14.86
N SER A 349 -4.55 -6.02 14.57
CA SER A 349 -4.84 -7.06 15.58
C SER A 349 -3.58 -7.39 16.39
N ALA A 350 -3.54 -6.89 17.63
CA ALA A 350 -2.40 -6.94 18.53
C ALA A 350 -2.50 -8.04 19.60
N GLU A 351 -3.14 -9.18 19.32
CA GLU A 351 -3.31 -10.23 20.33
C GLU A 351 -1.98 -10.90 20.72
N ASN A 352 -1.13 -11.15 19.72
CA ASN A 352 0.22 -11.70 19.84
C ASN A 352 1.10 -11.19 18.67
N SER A 353 2.38 -11.60 18.62
CA SER A 353 3.33 -11.10 17.60
C SER A 353 2.88 -11.49 16.19
N LYS A 354 2.47 -12.75 16.00
CA LYS A 354 2.08 -13.30 14.70
C LYS A 354 0.87 -12.57 14.11
N THR A 355 -0.17 -12.29 14.90
CA THR A 355 -1.35 -11.55 14.41
C THR A 355 -1.02 -10.11 14.03
N MET A 356 -0.08 -9.50 14.76
CA MET A 356 0.37 -8.15 14.49
C MET A 356 1.16 -8.08 13.18
N GLU A 357 2.11 -9.00 12.99
CA GLU A 357 2.89 -9.13 11.76
C GLU A 357 1.99 -9.39 10.54
N SER A 358 1.04 -10.33 10.64
CA SER A 358 0.08 -10.58 9.56
C SER A 358 -0.74 -9.33 9.22
N SER A 359 -1.20 -8.57 10.22
CA SER A 359 -1.97 -7.33 9.99
C SER A 359 -1.16 -6.28 9.21
N PHE A 360 0.13 -6.15 9.48
CA PHE A 360 1.02 -5.23 8.74
C PHE A 360 1.33 -5.73 7.33
N LEU A 361 1.50 -7.05 7.14
CA LEU A 361 1.66 -7.65 5.82
C LEU A 361 0.42 -7.44 4.95
N ASP A 362 -0.76 -7.66 5.50
CA ASP A 362 -2.03 -7.46 4.79
C ASP A 362 -2.26 -5.98 4.45
N LEU A 363 -1.90 -5.07 5.36
CA LEU A 363 -1.95 -3.64 5.12
C LEU A 363 -0.98 -3.21 4.01
N ALA A 364 0.21 -3.79 3.96
CA ALA A 364 1.20 -3.49 2.92
C ALA A 364 0.72 -3.95 1.53
N LYS A 365 0.06 -5.12 1.47
CA LYS A 365 -0.56 -5.68 0.26
C LYS A 365 -1.82 -4.94 -0.19
N ASP A 366 -2.38 -4.05 0.62
CA ASP A 366 -3.53 -3.24 0.22
C ASP A 366 -3.18 -2.39 -1.00
N ASP A 367 -3.99 -2.49 -2.05
CA ASP A 367 -3.79 -1.82 -3.33
C ASP A 367 -3.63 -0.29 -3.20
N LYS A 368 -4.06 0.31 -2.08
CA LYS A 368 -3.93 1.74 -1.79
C LYS A 368 -2.56 2.14 -1.23
N LEU A 369 -1.86 1.25 -0.53
CA LEU A 369 -0.50 1.51 -0.03
C LEU A 369 0.54 1.17 -1.08
N GLY A 370 0.32 0.10 -1.85
CA GLY A 370 1.24 -0.35 -2.90
C GLY A 370 2.63 -0.71 -2.36
N ILE A 371 2.73 -1.12 -1.10
CA ILE A 371 3.99 -1.52 -0.48
C ILE A 371 4.20 -2.99 -0.79
N SER A 372 5.07 -3.26 -1.76
CA SER A 372 5.42 -4.63 -2.08
C SER A 372 6.01 -5.33 -0.84
N PRO A 373 5.43 -6.47 -0.39
CA PRO A 373 6.03 -7.33 0.61
C PRO A 373 7.36 -7.91 0.12
N GLN A 374 7.57 -7.88 -1.19
CA GLN A 374 8.81 -8.30 -1.82
C GLN A 374 9.67 -7.09 -2.20
N ASP A 375 10.99 -7.23 -2.09
CA ASP A 375 11.90 -6.23 -2.61
C ASP A 375 11.89 -6.20 -4.16
N LYS A 376 12.68 -5.30 -4.73
CA LYS A 376 12.84 -5.15 -6.20
C LYS A 376 13.43 -6.39 -6.90
N TYR A 377 13.82 -7.42 -6.15
CA TYR A 377 14.39 -8.67 -6.64
C TYR A 377 13.45 -9.86 -6.43
N GLY A 378 12.27 -9.64 -5.84
CA GLY A 378 11.27 -10.70 -5.58
C GLY A 378 11.42 -11.42 -4.25
N ASN A 379 12.30 -10.98 -3.34
CA ASN A 379 12.47 -11.60 -2.01
C ASN A 379 11.55 -10.97 -0.97
N ASP A 380 10.97 -11.76 -0.06
CA ASP A 380 10.14 -11.25 1.03
C ASP A 380 10.95 -10.33 1.98
N LYS A 381 10.42 -9.14 2.25
CA LYS A 381 10.99 -8.15 3.15
C LYS A 381 10.76 -8.55 4.60
N MET A 382 11.72 -8.22 5.46
CA MET A 382 11.55 -8.29 6.91
C MET A 382 10.37 -7.44 7.37
N ILE A 383 9.64 -7.91 8.38
CA ILE A 383 8.43 -7.24 8.85
C ILE A 383 8.71 -5.84 9.40
N GLU A 384 9.87 -5.61 10.03
CA GLU A 384 10.30 -4.31 10.50
C GLU A 384 10.45 -3.31 9.35
N THR A 385 10.89 -3.79 8.18
CA THR A 385 11.00 -2.96 6.97
C THR A 385 9.62 -2.58 6.47
N ILE A 386 8.69 -3.53 6.43
CA ILE A 386 7.30 -3.30 6.02
C ILE A 386 6.59 -2.34 6.97
N VAL A 387 6.75 -2.52 8.29
CA VAL A 387 6.23 -1.62 9.33
C VAL A 387 6.80 -0.21 9.16
N LYS A 388 8.12 -0.09 8.93
CA LYS A 388 8.79 1.19 8.70
C LYS A 388 8.31 1.87 7.43
N GLU A 389 8.20 1.14 6.31
CA GLU A 389 7.69 1.67 5.04
C GLU A 389 6.22 2.09 5.16
N THR A 390 5.41 1.32 5.88
CA THR A 390 4.01 1.64 6.19
C THR A 390 3.91 2.97 6.94
N TYR A 391 4.68 3.13 8.04
CA TYR A 391 4.65 4.40 8.76
C TYR A 391 5.25 5.56 7.95
N ALA A 392 6.30 5.31 7.16
CA ALA A 392 6.90 6.31 6.28
C ALA A 392 5.91 6.77 5.20
N PHE A 393 5.06 5.89 4.67
CA PHE A 393 4.00 6.22 3.73
C PHE A 393 3.04 7.26 4.32
N PHE A 394 2.60 7.08 5.57
CA PHE A 394 1.75 8.06 6.24
C PHE A 394 2.51 9.31 6.70
N ALA A 395 3.80 9.20 7.04
CA ALA A 395 4.60 10.35 7.49
C ALA A 395 4.97 11.33 6.35
N ARG A 396 5.19 10.81 5.12
CA ARG A 396 5.48 11.63 3.93
C ARG A 396 4.31 12.61 3.72
N ARG A 397 4.60 13.92 3.83
CA ARG A 397 3.69 15.06 3.58
C ARG A 397 2.65 15.41 4.66
N GLY A 398 2.87 15.02 5.92
CA GLY A 398 2.06 15.55 7.02
C GLY A 398 0.68 14.91 7.19
N ARG A 399 0.42 13.74 6.57
CA ARG A 399 -0.88 13.06 6.66
C ARG A 399 -1.11 12.59 8.10
N LYS A 400 -2.18 13.09 8.74
CA LYS A 400 -2.63 12.52 10.01
C LYS A 400 -3.17 11.12 9.73
N SER A 401 -2.81 10.16 10.57
CA SER A 401 -3.32 8.79 10.52
C SER A 401 -3.54 8.27 11.93
N LEU A 402 -4.55 7.42 12.09
CA LEU A 402 -4.89 6.77 13.34
C LEU A 402 -4.62 5.27 13.22
N PHE A 403 -3.69 4.76 14.02
CA PHE A 403 -3.42 3.33 14.17
C PHE A 403 -4.07 2.82 15.46
N ILE A 404 -4.90 1.79 15.33
CA ILE A 404 -5.60 1.16 16.45
C ILE A 404 -5.01 -0.23 16.65
N PHE A 405 -4.31 -0.44 17.76
CA PHE A 405 -3.81 -1.73 18.19
C PHE A 405 -4.81 -2.39 19.14
N ASP A 406 -5.60 -3.31 18.61
CA ASP A 406 -6.67 -3.96 19.38
C ASP A 406 -6.18 -5.23 20.10
N ASN A 407 -6.64 -5.46 21.33
CA ASN A 407 -6.36 -6.64 22.16
C ASN A 407 -4.87 -6.85 22.52
N ALA A 408 -4.11 -5.78 22.75
CA ALA A 408 -2.72 -5.80 23.19
C ALA A 408 -2.53 -6.24 24.66
N GLU A 409 -3.15 -7.36 25.07
CA GLU A 409 -3.10 -7.89 26.44
C GLU A 409 -1.79 -8.67 26.71
N GLY A 410 -1.15 -9.23 25.68
CA GLY A 410 0.08 -10.02 25.79
C GLY A 410 1.36 -9.21 25.96
N TYR A 411 1.29 -7.88 25.85
CA TYR A 411 2.45 -6.99 25.83
C TYR A 411 2.59 -6.25 27.16
N LYS A 412 3.76 -6.40 27.78
CA LYS A 412 4.19 -5.53 28.89
C LYS A 412 4.78 -4.22 28.37
N ASP A 413 5.38 -4.26 27.19
CA ASP A 413 5.93 -3.13 26.45
C ASP A 413 5.63 -3.33 24.95
N ILE A 414 5.05 -2.32 24.31
CA ILE A 414 4.71 -2.30 22.87
C ILE A 414 5.63 -1.38 22.05
N SER A 415 6.65 -0.77 22.69
CA SER A 415 7.58 0.21 22.11
C SER A 415 8.18 -0.22 20.77
N LYS A 416 8.48 -1.51 20.61
CA LYS A 416 9.02 -2.10 19.37
C LYS A 416 8.12 -1.92 18.15
N PHE A 417 6.83 -1.73 18.35
CA PHE A 417 5.83 -1.54 17.28
C PHE A 417 5.38 -0.08 17.15
N LEU A 418 5.96 0.82 17.95
CA LEU A 418 5.72 2.25 17.87
C LEU A 418 6.76 2.91 16.95
N PRO A 419 6.38 3.94 16.20
CA PRO A 419 7.28 4.67 15.31
C PRO A 419 8.15 5.65 16.11
N LEU A 420 9.22 5.14 16.72
CA LEU A 420 10.10 5.90 17.62
C LEU A 420 10.98 6.96 16.91
N SER A 421 11.08 6.93 15.57
CA SER A 421 12.07 7.74 14.79
C SER A 421 11.48 8.60 13.66
N LEU A 422 10.19 8.94 13.69
CA LEU A 422 9.55 9.75 12.65
C LEU A 422 9.29 11.20 13.09
N ASP A 423 9.53 12.15 12.18
CA ASP A 423 9.26 13.58 12.39
C ASP A 423 7.75 13.88 12.46
N ASN A 424 6.93 13.19 11.66
CA ASN A 424 5.47 13.26 11.71
C ASN A 424 4.90 11.92 12.22
N LYS A 425 4.71 11.83 13.54
CA LYS A 425 4.27 10.61 14.22
C LYS A 425 2.76 10.39 14.00
N PRO A 426 2.30 9.15 13.75
CA PRO A 426 0.88 8.83 13.70
C PRO A 426 0.25 8.84 15.09
N TYR A 427 -1.08 8.96 15.12
CA TYR A 427 -1.86 8.82 16.34
C TYR A 427 -2.09 7.35 16.63
N ILE A 428 -1.87 6.92 17.86
CA ILE A 428 -1.93 5.50 18.23
C ILE A 428 -2.93 5.30 19.37
N LEU A 429 -3.88 4.40 19.16
CA LEU A 429 -4.86 3.97 20.14
C LEU A 429 -4.65 2.50 20.46
N ILE A 430 -4.46 2.16 21.74
CA ILE A 430 -4.23 0.79 22.18
C ILE A 430 -5.41 0.31 23.02
N THR A 431 -5.96 -0.88 22.78
CA THR A 431 -6.90 -1.52 23.71
C THR A 431 -6.19 -2.65 24.45
N SER A 432 -6.25 -2.65 25.80
CA SER A 432 -5.58 -3.68 26.62
C SER A 432 -6.25 -3.86 27.98
N ARG A 433 -5.83 -4.86 28.75
CA ARG A 433 -6.06 -4.92 30.21
C ARG A 433 -4.91 -4.30 30.99
N ASN A 434 -3.75 -4.17 30.36
CA ASN A 434 -2.60 -3.55 30.97
C ASN A 434 -2.95 -2.09 31.30
N LYS A 435 -2.59 -1.66 32.50
CA LYS A 435 -2.76 -0.30 32.97
C LYS A 435 -1.43 0.47 32.95
N ASP A 436 -0.33 -0.27 33.00
CA ASP A 436 1.02 0.24 33.17
C ASP A 436 1.92 -0.27 32.03
N TRP A 437 2.29 0.63 31.12
CA TRP A 437 3.05 0.27 29.90
C TRP A 437 4.58 0.30 30.07
N GLY A 438 5.09 0.54 31.28
CA GLY A 438 6.52 0.44 31.59
C GLY A 438 7.45 1.38 30.81
N ILE A 439 6.93 2.51 30.31
CA ILE A 439 7.70 3.49 29.54
C ILE A 439 8.33 4.51 30.49
N SER A 440 9.62 4.81 30.28
CA SER A 440 10.35 5.78 31.10
C SER A 440 9.84 7.21 30.87
N GLU A 441 9.96 8.09 31.87
CA GLU A 441 9.52 9.50 31.76
C GLU A 441 10.18 10.24 30.58
N ASP A 442 11.39 9.81 30.19
CA ASP A 442 12.16 10.38 29.07
C ASP A 442 11.65 9.93 27.69
N GLU A 443 11.01 8.76 27.59
CA GLU A 443 10.48 8.20 26.33
C GLU A 443 9.07 8.71 26.01
N GLY A 444 8.27 9.04 27.03
CA GLY A 444 6.91 9.59 26.93
C GLY A 444 5.90 8.91 27.85
N GLU A 445 4.69 9.45 27.97
CA GLU A 445 3.62 8.89 28.81
C GLU A 445 2.46 8.36 27.94
N ILE A 446 2.13 7.07 28.05
CA ILE A 446 0.89 6.52 27.49
C ILE A 446 -0.23 6.74 28.51
N LYS A 447 -1.16 7.64 28.20
CA LYS A 447 -2.31 7.88 29.06
C LYS A 447 -3.36 6.80 28.88
N THR A 448 -3.65 6.12 29.99
CA THR A 448 -4.63 5.04 30.05
C THR A 448 -5.99 5.57 30.50
N ILE A 449 -7.00 5.47 29.64
CA ILE A 449 -8.40 5.68 29.98
C ILE A 449 -8.97 4.36 30.50
N GLN A 450 -9.31 4.34 31.78
CA GLN A 450 -9.95 3.18 32.38
C GLN A 450 -11.44 3.13 32.03
N LEU A 451 -11.84 1.97 31.56
CA LEU A 451 -13.14 1.63 31.04
C LEU A 451 -13.76 0.59 31.98
N GLY A 452 -14.67 1.06 32.84
CA GLY A 452 -15.44 0.19 33.74
C GLY A 452 -16.60 -0.51 33.05
N VAL A 453 -17.47 -1.10 33.87
CA VAL A 453 -18.80 -1.62 33.49
C VAL A 453 -19.65 -0.53 32.85
N PHE A 454 -20.74 -0.90 32.15
CA PHE A 454 -21.67 0.11 31.66
C PHE A 454 -22.20 0.95 32.82
N LYS A 455 -22.45 2.24 32.55
CA LYS A 455 -23.30 3.01 33.45
C LYS A 455 -24.72 2.47 33.33
N GLU A 456 -25.53 2.63 34.36
CA GLU A 456 -26.94 2.22 34.35
C GLU A 456 -27.68 2.66 33.08
N THR A 457 -27.58 3.96 32.73
CA THR A 457 -28.19 4.50 31.51
C THR A 457 -27.67 3.90 30.20
N GLU A 458 -26.43 3.41 30.17
CA GLU A 458 -25.83 2.75 29.01
C GLU A 458 -26.34 1.31 28.88
N ALA A 459 -26.39 0.59 30.00
CA ALA A 459 -26.92 -0.77 30.08
C ALA A 459 -28.40 -0.83 29.72
N LEU A 460 -29.22 0.08 30.27
CA LEU A 460 -30.65 0.20 29.94
C LEU A 460 -30.86 0.38 28.43
N LYS A 461 -30.12 1.31 27.80
CA LYS A 461 -30.23 1.56 26.35
C LYS A 461 -29.75 0.38 25.52
N PHE A 462 -28.68 -0.29 25.95
CA PHE A 462 -28.17 -1.49 25.31
C PHE A 462 -29.25 -2.59 25.29
N VAL A 463 -29.85 -2.91 26.45
CA VAL A 463 -30.89 -3.94 26.56
C VAL A 463 -32.13 -3.58 25.74
N LYS A 464 -32.63 -2.34 25.86
CA LYS A 464 -33.79 -1.87 25.08
C LYS A 464 -33.59 -2.07 23.57
N ARG A 465 -32.41 -1.72 23.05
CA ARG A 465 -32.08 -1.93 21.63
C ARG A 465 -31.94 -3.40 21.28
N ALA A 466 -31.25 -4.18 22.10
CA ALA A 466 -31.03 -5.60 21.87
C ALA A 466 -32.34 -6.40 21.85
N LEU A 467 -33.33 -6.01 22.66
CA LEU A 467 -34.66 -6.62 22.72
C LEU A 467 -35.70 -5.91 21.82
N ASN A 468 -35.30 -4.90 21.05
CA ASN A 468 -36.17 -4.08 20.20
C ASN A 468 -37.39 -3.49 20.95
N ILE A 469 -37.20 -3.09 22.21
CA ILE A 469 -38.25 -2.50 23.07
C ILE A 469 -38.30 -1.00 22.80
N ARG A 470 -39.43 -0.52 22.28
CA ARG A 470 -39.65 0.89 21.92
C ARG A 470 -40.35 1.71 23.00
N ASN A 471 -41.07 1.07 23.92
CA ASN A 471 -41.92 1.72 24.92
C ASN A 471 -41.37 1.54 26.34
N ASN A 472 -41.72 2.44 27.25
CA ASN A 472 -41.20 2.45 28.63
C ASN A 472 -41.89 1.45 29.58
N LEU A 473 -42.81 0.62 29.08
CA LEU A 473 -43.63 -0.28 29.91
C LEU A 473 -42.81 -1.34 30.68
N GLN A 474 -41.61 -1.68 30.19
CA GLN A 474 -40.71 -2.68 30.79
C GLN A 474 -39.46 -2.04 31.43
N ASP A 475 -39.46 -0.72 31.66
CA ASP A 475 -38.27 -0.01 32.12
C ASP A 475 -37.79 -0.45 33.50
N GLU A 476 -38.71 -0.74 34.42
CA GLU A 476 -38.35 -1.27 35.74
C GLU A 476 -37.78 -2.69 35.66
N GLU A 477 -38.35 -3.56 34.81
CA GLU A 477 -37.83 -4.91 34.61
C GLU A 477 -36.43 -4.88 33.99
N ILE A 478 -36.23 -4.04 32.97
CA ILE A 478 -34.93 -3.84 32.33
C ILE A 478 -33.93 -3.25 33.33
N LYS A 479 -34.37 -2.33 34.19
CA LYS A 479 -33.55 -1.79 35.26
C LYS A 479 -33.10 -2.89 36.23
N SER A 480 -34.02 -3.70 36.72
CA SER A 480 -33.73 -4.85 37.58
C SER A 480 -32.76 -5.83 36.91
N LEU A 481 -32.97 -6.18 35.63
CA LEU A 481 -32.03 -7.01 34.86
C LEU A 481 -30.64 -6.39 34.82
N THR A 482 -30.54 -5.09 34.56
CA THR A 482 -29.25 -4.40 34.47
C THR A 482 -28.54 -4.30 35.81
N GLU A 483 -29.27 -4.19 36.91
CA GLU A 483 -28.76 -4.22 38.28
C GLU A 483 -28.28 -5.62 38.67
N GLU A 484 -29.08 -6.66 38.43
CA GLU A 484 -28.68 -8.05 38.70
C GLU A 484 -27.47 -8.47 37.86
N LEU A 485 -27.46 -8.07 36.60
CA LEU A 485 -26.34 -8.30 35.69
C LEU A 485 -25.21 -7.27 35.83
N GLN A 486 -25.30 -6.38 36.84
CA GLN A 486 -24.27 -5.42 37.27
C GLN A 486 -23.64 -4.63 36.10
N TYR A 487 -24.47 -4.32 35.10
CA TYR A 487 -24.11 -3.56 33.91
C TYR A 487 -22.98 -4.18 33.07
N PHE A 488 -22.79 -5.51 33.12
CA PHE A 488 -21.77 -6.20 32.34
C PHE A 488 -22.22 -6.43 30.89
N PRO A 489 -21.49 -5.91 29.88
CA PRO A 489 -21.92 -5.99 28.49
C PRO A 489 -22.15 -7.42 27.97
N LEU A 490 -21.28 -8.36 28.35
CA LEU A 490 -21.40 -9.75 27.90
C LEU A 490 -22.61 -10.45 28.53
N ALA A 491 -22.80 -10.31 29.85
CA ALA A 491 -23.95 -10.90 30.55
C ALA A 491 -25.27 -10.35 30.01
N LEU A 492 -25.35 -9.05 29.77
CA LEU A 492 -26.52 -8.42 29.16
C LEU A 492 -26.77 -8.92 27.73
N LYS A 493 -25.71 -9.14 26.93
CA LYS A 493 -25.83 -9.71 25.57
C LYS A 493 -26.38 -11.14 25.61
N GLN A 494 -25.84 -11.98 26.50
CA GLN A 494 -26.29 -13.36 26.70
C GLN A 494 -27.75 -13.43 27.17
N ALA A 495 -28.14 -12.59 28.14
CA ALA A 495 -29.52 -12.50 28.59
C ALA A 495 -30.47 -12.07 27.47
N ALA A 496 -30.11 -11.03 26.70
CA ALA A 496 -30.91 -10.57 25.58
C ALA A 496 -31.07 -11.63 24.48
N ALA A 497 -29.98 -12.35 24.15
CA ALA A 497 -30.02 -13.46 23.20
C ALA A 497 -30.98 -14.57 23.64
N TYR A 498 -30.91 -14.98 24.91
CA TYR A 498 -31.81 -15.97 25.49
C TYR A 498 -33.28 -15.55 25.42
N ILE A 499 -33.59 -14.31 25.82
CA ILE A 499 -34.97 -13.78 25.82
C ILE A 499 -35.52 -13.75 24.38
N ASN A 500 -34.74 -13.21 23.44
CA ASN A 500 -35.15 -13.12 22.03
C ASN A 500 -35.46 -14.50 21.44
N GLU A 501 -34.61 -15.50 21.68
CA GLU A 501 -34.82 -16.84 21.14
C GLU A 501 -36.06 -17.53 21.72
N LYS A 502 -36.27 -17.43 23.04
CA LYS A 502 -37.48 -17.97 23.68
C LYS A 502 -38.76 -17.38 23.07
N ASN A 503 -38.73 -16.09 22.73
CA ASN A 503 -39.86 -15.41 22.10
C ASN A 503 -40.14 -15.83 20.66
N VAL A 504 -39.09 -16.19 19.89
CA VAL A 504 -39.28 -16.79 18.55
C VAL A 504 -40.03 -18.11 18.67
N VAL A 505 -39.62 -19.02 19.56
CA VAL A 505 -40.28 -20.33 19.75
C VAL A 505 -41.74 -20.21 20.18
N LEU A 506 -42.08 -19.20 20.99
CA LEU A 506 -43.45 -18.98 21.50
C LEU A 506 -44.39 -18.35 20.48
N SER A 507 -43.87 -17.51 19.57
CA SER A 507 -44.64 -16.93 18.46
C SER A 507 -45.23 -17.99 17.51
N TYR A 508 -44.53 -19.12 17.31
CA TYR A 508 -45.04 -20.25 16.52
C TYR A 508 -46.09 -21.10 17.25
N ARG A 509 -46.19 -21.00 18.57
CA ARG A 509 -47.11 -21.81 19.42
C ARG A 509 -48.30 -21.02 19.96
N GLY A 510 -48.46 -19.75 19.58
CA GLY A 510 -49.58 -18.90 20.01
C GLY A 510 -49.64 -18.61 21.51
N LYS A 511 -48.51 -18.71 22.22
CA LYS A 511 -48.42 -18.49 23.68
C LYS A 511 -47.83 -17.11 24.01
N GLU A 512 -48.08 -16.62 25.23
CA GLU A 512 -47.53 -15.37 25.75
C GLU A 512 -45.99 -15.32 25.65
N LYS A 513 -45.46 -14.15 25.27
CA LYS A 513 -44.02 -13.90 25.15
C LYS A 513 -43.37 -13.95 26.54
N ILE A 514 -42.22 -14.61 26.64
CA ILE A 514 -41.37 -14.58 27.83
C ILE A 514 -40.69 -13.21 27.92
N GLY A 515 -40.81 -12.58 29.10
CA GLY A 515 -40.31 -11.23 29.37
C GLY A 515 -38.97 -11.22 30.09
N VAL A 516 -38.51 -10.01 30.44
CA VAL A 516 -37.30 -9.82 31.27
C VAL A 516 -37.48 -10.45 32.65
N SER A 517 -38.70 -10.39 33.20
CA SER A 517 -39.07 -10.94 34.50
C SER A 517 -38.87 -12.46 34.62
N ASP A 518 -39.13 -13.22 33.56
CA ASP A 518 -38.92 -14.68 33.57
C ASP A 518 -37.43 -15.04 33.62
N TYR A 519 -36.58 -14.26 32.94
CA TYR A 519 -35.14 -14.44 32.99
C TYR A 519 -34.62 -14.12 34.40
N LEU A 520 -35.07 -13.01 34.99
CA LEU A 520 -34.72 -12.60 36.35
C LEU A 520 -35.09 -13.67 37.38
N LYS A 521 -36.29 -14.25 37.28
CA LYS A 521 -36.72 -15.34 38.16
C LYS A 521 -35.78 -16.55 38.06
N ARG A 522 -35.44 -16.96 36.84
CA ARG A 522 -34.49 -18.06 36.63
C ARG A 522 -33.08 -17.72 37.14
N TYR A 523 -32.65 -16.47 36.95
CA TYR A 523 -31.39 -15.99 37.49
C TYR A 523 -31.35 -16.06 39.01
N GLU A 524 -32.42 -15.67 39.68
CA GLU A 524 -32.54 -15.77 41.13
C GLU A 524 -32.53 -17.24 41.62
N GLU A 525 -33.23 -18.14 40.94
CA GLU A 525 -33.25 -19.57 41.24
C GLU A 525 -31.86 -20.21 41.08
N GLU A 526 -31.15 -19.93 39.99
CA GLU A 526 -29.79 -20.44 39.77
C GLU A 526 -28.78 -19.80 40.71
N ALA A 527 -28.91 -18.51 41.01
CA ALA A 527 -28.09 -17.85 42.02
C ALA A 527 -28.26 -18.52 43.39
N LYS A 528 -29.49 -18.84 43.81
CA LYS A 528 -29.78 -19.56 45.07
C LYS A 528 -29.12 -20.94 45.10
N LYS A 529 -29.15 -21.69 44.00
CA LYS A 529 -28.49 -23.01 43.89
C LYS A 529 -26.96 -22.91 43.97
N LEU A 530 -26.39 -21.85 43.40
CA LEU A 530 -24.94 -21.68 43.24
C LEU A 530 -24.27 -20.98 44.43
N LEU A 531 -25.02 -20.27 45.28
CA LEU A 531 -24.47 -19.51 46.42
C LEU A 531 -23.94 -20.38 47.59
N ASP A 532 -24.04 -21.71 47.51
CA ASP A 532 -23.31 -22.67 48.36
C ASP A 532 -21.86 -22.96 47.87
N PHE A 533 -21.39 -22.28 46.84
CA PHE A 533 -20.08 -22.52 46.23
C PHE A 533 -18.95 -21.61 46.78
N GLU A 534 -17.91 -22.21 47.36
CA GLU A 534 -16.68 -21.50 47.74
C GLU A 534 -15.84 -21.11 46.51
N LEU A 535 -16.10 -19.94 45.94
CA LEU A 535 -15.13 -19.26 45.08
C LEU A 535 -13.95 -18.78 45.95
N LYS A 536 -12.79 -19.43 45.81
CA LYS A 536 -11.54 -19.12 46.57
C LYS A 536 -11.09 -17.65 46.51
N ASN A 537 -11.62 -16.83 45.59
CA ASN A 537 -11.41 -15.39 45.54
C ASN A 537 -12.66 -14.61 45.98
N LYS A 538 -12.57 -13.94 47.14
CA LYS A 538 -13.62 -13.08 47.72
C LYS A 538 -13.89 -11.78 46.96
N SER A 539 -13.16 -11.44 45.90
CA SER A 539 -13.39 -10.23 45.12
C SER A 539 -13.88 -10.56 43.70
N ASP A 540 -15.18 -10.45 43.50
CA ASP A 540 -15.81 -9.50 42.58
C ASP A 540 -17.19 -10.04 42.21
N ARG A 541 -18.21 -9.21 42.42
CA ARG A 541 -19.60 -9.49 42.04
C ARG A 541 -19.71 -9.83 40.55
N TYR A 542 -18.77 -9.33 39.75
CA TYR A 542 -18.57 -9.65 38.33
C TYR A 542 -18.49 -11.13 37.98
N THR A 543 -17.59 -11.84 38.65
CA THR A 543 -17.32 -13.26 38.34
C THR A 543 -18.56 -14.08 38.64
N LYS A 544 -19.27 -13.76 39.73
CA LYS A 544 -20.51 -14.42 40.13
C LYS A 544 -21.63 -14.20 39.11
N THR A 545 -21.89 -12.94 38.75
CA THR A 545 -22.94 -12.59 37.77
C THR A 545 -22.70 -13.27 36.42
N THR A 546 -21.48 -13.18 35.90
CA THR A 546 -21.14 -13.78 34.59
C THR A 546 -21.29 -15.30 34.66
N PHE A 547 -20.87 -15.92 35.77
CA PHE A 547 -20.99 -17.36 35.95
C PHE A 547 -22.45 -17.83 35.97
N ILE A 548 -23.33 -17.13 36.70
CA ILE A 548 -24.77 -17.46 36.76
C ILE A 548 -25.39 -17.31 35.37
N THR A 549 -25.15 -16.19 34.67
CA THR A 549 -25.65 -15.98 33.31
C THR A 549 -25.18 -17.08 32.35
N TRP A 550 -23.89 -17.42 32.40
CA TRP A 550 -23.31 -18.48 31.59
C TRP A 550 -23.94 -19.84 31.88
N LYS A 551 -24.18 -20.17 33.16
CA LYS A 551 -24.83 -21.42 33.56
C LYS A 551 -26.25 -21.52 32.99
N ILE A 552 -27.06 -20.44 33.12
CA ILE A 552 -28.41 -20.37 32.52
C ILE A 552 -28.35 -20.61 31.01
N THR A 553 -27.37 -20.01 30.33
CA THR A 553 -27.23 -20.14 28.89
C THR A 553 -26.78 -21.54 28.46
N ILE A 554 -25.84 -22.17 29.17
CA ILE A 554 -25.45 -23.57 28.94
C ILE A 554 -26.63 -24.51 29.10
N ASP A 555 -27.42 -24.35 30.16
CA ASP A 555 -28.60 -25.19 30.39
C ASP A 555 -29.65 -24.98 29.30
N ALA A 556 -29.72 -23.78 28.71
CA ALA A 556 -30.58 -23.51 27.57
C ALA A 556 -30.09 -24.19 26.28
N ILE A 557 -28.78 -24.17 26.03
CA ILE A 557 -28.14 -24.85 24.89
C ILE A 557 -28.30 -26.36 25.00
N ALA A 558 -28.11 -26.94 26.19
CA ALA A 558 -28.21 -28.38 26.45
C ALA A 558 -29.57 -28.98 26.06
N GLN A 559 -30.64 -28.18 26.08
CA GLN A 559 -32.01 -28.61 25.76
C GLN A 559 -32.36 -28.53 24.27
N LYS A 560 -31.40 -28.17 23.40
CA LYS A 560 -31.62 -27.95 21.97
C LYS A 560 -31.14 -29.13 21.15
N GLU A 561 -31.67 -29.22 19.94
CA GLU A 561 -31.11 -30.08 18.89
C GLU A 561 -29.66 -29.64 18.62
N CYS A 562 -28.74 -30.60 18.53
CA CYS A 562 -27.28 -30.40 18.48
C CYS A 562 -26.66 -29.74 19.74
N GLY A 563 -27.40 -29.67 20.86
CA GLY A 563 -26.95 -29.00 22.08
C GLY A 563 -25.75 -29.68 22.75
N PHE A 564 -25.70 -31.02 22.73
CA PHE A 564 -24.59 -31.80 23.29
C PHE A 564 -23.30 -31.57 22.50
N GLU A 565 -23.40 -31.54 21.17
CA GLU A 565 -22.31 -31.26 20.26
C GLU A 565 -21.81 -29.82 20.43
N ALA A 566 -22.72 -28.86 20.55
CA ALA A 566 -22.38 -27.46 20.82
C ALA A 566 -21.59 -27.30 22.13
N LEU A 567 -22.02 -27.95 23.21
CA LEU A 567 -21.31 -27.91 24.49
C LEU A 567 -19.95 -28.62 24.39
N SER A 568 -19.86 -29.74 23.69
CA SER A 568 -18.59 -30.45 23.48
C SER A 568 -17.58 -29.58 22.71
N ILE A 569 -18.03 -28.88 21.67
CA ILE A 569 -17.21 -27.90 20.94
C ILE A 569 -16.74 -26.79 21.89
N LEU A 570 -17.65 -26.21 22.68
CA LEU A 570 -17.33 -25.14 23.63
C LEU A 570 -16.31 -25.57 24.69
N GLU A 571 -16.47 -26.76 25.26
CA GLU A 571 -15.55 -27.36 26.24
C GLU A 571 -14.15 -27.55 25.65
N ILE A 572 -14.03 -28.02 24.40
CA ILE A 572 -12.74 -28.20 23.73
C ILE A 572 -12.11 -26.86 23.35
N MET A 573 -12.89 -25.92 22.81
CA MET A 573 -12.44 -24.55 22.52
C MET A 573 -11.90 -23.82 23.76
N ALA A 574 -12.28 -24.26 24.97
CA ALA A 574 -11.70 -23.75 26.21
C ALA A 574 -10.16 -23.90 26.29
N TYR A 575 -9.60 -24.89 25.58
CA TYR A 575 -8.17 -25.21 25.63
C TYR A 575 -7.42 -24.91 24.31
N LEU A 576 -8.12 -24.49 23.26
CA LEU A 576 -7.51 -24.02 22.00
C LEU A 576 -7.01 -22.57 22.15
N ALA A 577 -6.14 -22.13 21.23
CA ALA A 577 -5.85 -20.70 21.11
C ALA A 577 -7.15 -19.90 20.85
N PRO A 578 -7.35 -18.73 21.48
CA PRO A 578 -8.66 -18.08 21.57
C PRO A 578 -9.19 -17.48 20.26
N ASP A 579 -8.34 -17.33 19.25
CA ASP A 579 -8.62 -16.70 17.98
C ASP A 579 -8.37 -17.63 16.78
N LYS A 580 -9.08 -17.39 15.68
CA LYS A 580 -8.91 -18.07 14.38
C LYS A 580 -9.16 -19.58 14.40
N ILE A 581 -10.13 -20.05 15.19
CA ILE A 581 -10.48 -21.48 15.27
C ILE A 581 -11.24 -21.87 14.01
N ARG A 582 -10.60 -22.64 13.13
CA ARG A 582 -11.23 -23.21 11.93
C ARG A 582 -12.08 -24.41 12.31
N ILE A 583 -13.39 -24.22 12.28
CA ILE A 583 -14.34 -25.16 12.89
C ILE A 583 -14.31 -26.53 12.19
N GLU A 584 -14.41 -26.55 10.85
CA GLU A 584 -14.46 -27.80 10.07
C GLU A 584 -13.18 -28.64 10.22
N GLU A 585 -12.02 -27.98 10.27
CA GLU A 585 -10.72 -28.68 10.36
C GLU A 585 -10.52 -29.43 11.68
N ILE A 586 -11.05 -28.89 12.78
CA ILE A 586 -10.84 -29.46 14.12
C ILE A 586 -12.02 -30.35 14.55
N PHE A 587 -13.25 -29.96 14.20
CA PHE A 587 -14.46 -30.53 14.79
C PHE A 587 -15.28 -31.41 13.85
N SER A 588 -14.91 -31.56 12.56
CA SER A 588 -15.58 -32.48 11.61
C SER A 588 -15.77 -33.89 12.19
N LYS A 589 -14.70 -34.47 12.72
CA LYS A 589 -14.73 -35.83 13.28
C LYS A 589 -15.47 -35.94 14.62
N LEU A 590 -15.62 -34.84 15.35
CA LEU A 590 -16.37 -34.86 16.62
C LEU A 590 -17.82 -35.29 16.40
N ILE A 591 -18.35 -35.09 15.20
CA ILE A 591 -19.74 -35.36 14.83
C ILE A 591 -19.80 -36.34 13.65
N ALA A 592 -18.84 -37.26 13.57
CA ALA A 592 -18.79 -38.29 12.52
C ALA A 592 -18.93 -37.74 11.09
N ASP A 593 -18.31 -36.58 10.83
CA ASP A 593 -18.32 -35.87 9.54
C ASP A 593 -19.72 -35.40 9.06
N ASP A 594 -20.67 -35.26 9.99
CA ASP A 594 -21.96 -34.59 9.75
C ASP A 594 -21.79 -33.07 9.79
N GLU A 595 -21.47 -32.49 8.63
CA GLU A 595 -21.26 -31.04 8.46
C GLU A 595 -22.49 -30.20 8.84
N GLU A 596 -23.70 -30.68 8.55
CA GLU A 596 -24.93 -29.95 8.86
C GLU A 596 -25.10 -29.84 10.38
N LYS A 597 -24.91 -30.95 11.08
CA LYS A 597 -25.00 -31.02 12.55
C LYS A 597 -23.89 -30.20 13.23
N LEU A 598 -22.68 -30.20 12.67
CA LEU A 598 -21.58 -29.33 13.12
C LEU A 598 -21.94 -27.85 13.01
N TRP A 599 -22.39 -27.41 11.83
CA TRP A 599 -22.73 -26.02 11.61
C TRP A 599 -23.95 -25.58 12.41
N ASN A 600 -24.91 -26.47 12.66
CA ASN A 600 -26.04 -26.21 13.56
C ASN A 600 -25.57 -26.01 15.01
N ALA A 601 -24.66 -26.85 15.51
CA ALA A 601 -24.05 -26.70 16.84
C ALA A 601 -23.27 -25.38 16.97
N VAL A 602 -22.47 -25.01 15.96
CA VAL A 602 -21.65 -23.79 15.98
C VAL A 602 -22.52 -22.53 15.89
N LYS A 603 -23.52 -22.53 15.00
CA LYS A 603 -24.51 -21.44 14.93
C LYS A 603 -25.29 -21.29 16.23
N LEU A 604 -25.52 -22.38 16.96
CA LEU A 604 -26.16 -22.33 18.27
C LEU A 604 -25.26 -21.59 19.29
N LEU A 605 -23.96 -21.87 19.32
CA LEU A 605 -23.02 -21.16 20.19
C LEU A 605 -22.91 -19.66 19.85
N ASP A 606 -22.85 -19.31 18.56
CA ASP A 606 -22.78 -17.93 18.08
C ASP A 606 -24.06 -17.15 18.46
N ARG A 607 -25.23 -17.77 18.25
CA ARG A 607 -26.53 -17.18 18.61
C ARG A 607 -26.63 -16.82 20.08
N TYR A 608 -26.10 -17.65 20.97
CA TYR A 608 -26.05 -17.39 22.42
C TYR A 608 -24.85 -16.52 22.85
N SER A 609 -24.08 -15.98 21.89
CA SER A 609 -22.91 -15.14 22.15
C SER A 609 -21.82 -15.82 22.99
N MET A 610 -21.66 -17.14 22.82
CA MET A 610 -20.53 -17.89 23.41
C MET A 610 -19.26 -17.74 22.58
N ILE A 611 -19.44 -17.63 21.27
CA ILE A 611 -18.40 -17.41 20.27
C ILE A 611 -18.80 -16.23 19.36
N ASP A 612 -17.85 -15.79 18.55
CA ASP A 612 -18.06 -14.87 17.44
C ASP A 612 -17.67 -15.59 16.14
N LEU A 613 -18.64 -15.88 15.28
CA LEU A 613 -18.45 -16.65 14.05
C LEU A 613 -18.42 -15.74 12.81
N LYS A 614 -17.37 -15.88 11.99
CA LYS A 614 -17.26 -15.21 10.69
C LYS A 614 -16.59 -16.12 9.66
N GLU A 615 -17.26 -16.35 8.53
CA GLU A 615 -16.70 -17.05 7.36
C GLU A 615 -15.97 -18.37 7.69
N GLY A 616 -16.61 -19.25 8.48
CA GLY A 616 -16.00 -20.55 8.83
C GLY A 616 -15.09 -20.51 10.06
N VAL A 617 -14.72 -19.31 10.53
CA VAL A 617 -13.76 -19.08 11.60
C VAL A 617 -14.47 -18.58 12.86
N ALA A 618 -14.22 -19.26 13.98
CA ALA A 618 -14.78 -18.90 15.28
C ALA A 618 -13.73 -18.29 16.21
N ASN A 619 -14.13 -17.31 17.00
CA ASN A 619 -13.37 -16.80 18.13
C ASN A 619 -14.14 -17.06 19.43
N ILE A 620 -13.48 -17.63 20.44
CA ILE A 620 -14.10 -17.81 21.75
C ILE A 620 -13.83 -16.60 22.63
N HIS A 621 -14.87 -16.08 23.27
CA HIS A 621 -14.68 -15.00 24.23
C HIS A 621 -13.81 -15.49 25.40
N ARG A 622 -12.66 -14.83 25.66
CA ARG A 622 -11.70 -15.24 26.71
C ARG A 622 -12.31 -15.48 28.09
N LEU A 623 -13.39 -14.75 28.43
CA LEU A 623 -14.09 -14.97 29.70
C LEU A 623 -14.91 -16.26 29.69
N VAL A 624 -15.61 -16.54 28.58
CA VAL A 624 -16.28 -17.83 28.37
C VAL A 624 -15.24 -18.93 28.47
N GLN A 625 -14.15 -18.81 27.72
CA GLN A 625 -13.01 -19.74 27.76
C GLN A 625 -12.53 -20.03 29.19
N LYS A 626 -12.24 -18.99 29.97
CA LYS A 626 -11.70 -19.13 31.33
C LYS A 626 -12.71 -19.72 32.31
N VAL A 627 -13.97 -19.34 32.19
CA VAL A 627 -15.03 -19.86 33.07
C VAL A 627 -15.30 -21.33 32.76
N THR A 628 -15.33 -21.72 31.47
CA THR A 628 -15.42 -23.13 31.04
C THR A 628 -14.27 -23.95 31.63
N GLU A 629 -13.03 -23.48 31.50
CA GLU A 629 -11.84 -24.13 32.08
C GLU A 629 -11.98 -24.36 33.59
N LEU A 630 -12.32 -23.32 34.36
CA LEU A 630 -12.47 -23.41 35.81
C LEU A 630 -13.59 -24.36 36.23
N ASN A 631 -14.70 -24.38 35.47
CA ASN A 631 -15.81 -25.27 35.76
C ASN A 631 -15.41 -26.74 35.53
N LEU A 632 -14.76 -27.04 34.41
CA LEU A 632 -14.26 -28.38 34.10
C LEU A 632 -13.22 -28.86 35.13
N GLN A 633 -12.32 -27.98 35.59
CA GLN A 633 -11.37 -28.28 36.65
C GLN A 633 -12.06 -28.65 37.97
N LYS A 634 -13.10 -27.89 38.35
CA LYS A 634 -13.88 -28.16 39.57
C LYS A 634 -14.67 -29.46 39.47
N GLU A 635 -15.26 -29.74 38.31
CA GLU A 635 -16.00 -30.97 38.04
C GLU A 635 -15.10 -32.20 37.90
N GLY A 636 -13.77 -32.02 37.85
CA GLY A 636 -12.82 -33.11 37.60
C GLY A 636 -12.86 -33.64 36.17
N ARG A 637 -13.45 -32.88 35.22
CA ARG A 637 -13.63 -33.26 33.81
C ARG A 637 -12.59 -32.66 32.86
N GLU A 638 -11.65 -31.85 33.36
CA GLU A 638 -10.60 -31.23 32.53
C GLU A 638 -9.78 -32.27 31.75
N GLU A 639 -9.35 -33.36 32.40
CA GLU A 639 -8.54 -34.40 31.76
C GLU A 639 -9.33 -35.13 30.64
N GLU A 640 -10.60 -35.41 30.86
CA GLU A 640 -11.51 -36.04 29.88
C GLU A 640 -11.67 -35.16 28.62
N VAL A 641 -11.84 -33.84 28.81
CA VAL A 641 -11.99 -32.90 27.69
C VAL A 641 -10.68 -32.71 26.93
N LEU A 642 -9.55 -32.63 27.64
CA LEU A 642 -8.23 -32.55 27.01
C LEU A 642 -7.89 -33.83 26.23
N ARG A 643 -8.31 -35.00 26.73
CA ARG A 643 -8.24 -36.28 25.99
C ARG A 643 -8.99 -36.20 24.67
N LYS A 644 -10.27 -35.80 24.68
CA LYS A 644 -11.07 -35.60 23.45
C LYS A 644 -10.42 -34.60 22.50
N ALA A 645 -9.88 -33.50 23.02
CA ALA A 645 -9.18 -32.51 22.20
C ALA A 645 -7.94 -33.10 21.52
N LEU A 646 -7.14 -33.92 22.24
CA LEU A 646 -5.98 -34.61 21.70
C LEU A 646 -6.36 -35.68 20.67
N GLU A 647 -7.45 -36.42 20.89
CA GLU A 647 -7.99 -37.41 19.93
C GLU A 647 -8.38 -36.75 18.60
N LEU A 648 -9.11 -35.62 18.66
CA LEU A 648 -9.46 -34.85 17.47
C LEU A 648 -8.21 -34.35 16.76
N ILE A 649 -7.24 -33.84 17.51
CA ILE A 649 -5.99 -33.31 16.97
C ILE A 649 -5.15 -34.39 16.27
N ASN A 650 -5.08 -35.59 16.85
CA ASN A 650 -4.29 -36.69 16.31
C ASN A 650 -4.97 -37.39 15.13
N SER A 651 -6.25 -37.13 14.88
CA SER A 651 -7.03 -37.84 13.85
C SER A 651 -6.68 -37.47 12.39
N GLY A 652 -5.81 -36.48 12.11
CA GLY A 652 -5.10 -36.36 10.82
C GLY A 652 -5.54 -35.30 9.81
N ASN A 653 -6.45 -34.37 10.13
CA ASN A 653 -6.96 -33.33 9.19
C ASN A 653 -6.51 -31.88 9.48
N ILE A 654 -5.50 -31.68 10.32
CA ILE A 654 -5.12 -30.35 10.80
C ILE A 654 -4.13 -29.64 9.86
N VAL A 655 -4.57 -28.56 9.20
CA VAL A 655 -3.72 -27.73 8.32
C VAL A 655 -2.62 -27.01 9.12
N LYS A 656 -1.52 -26.62 8.47
CA LYS A 656 -0.34 -25.91 9.03
C LYS A 656 -0.69 -24.74 9.97
N ASP A 657 -1.77 -24.02 9.70
CA ASP A 657 -2.20 -22.86 10.48
C ASP A 657 -2.72 -23.22 11.89
N SER A 658 -3.10 -24.47 12.11
CA SER A 658 -3.71 -24.95 13.35
C SER A 658 -2.68 -25.48 14.38
N THR A 659 -1.40 -25.44 14.05
CA THR A 659 -0.27 -25.79 14.95
C THR A 659 -0.27 -25.00 16.27
N ILE A 660 -0.79 -23.77 16.25
CA ILE A 660 -0.93 -22.93 17.46
C ILE A 660 -1.99 -23.49 18.42
N HIS A 661 -3.07 -24.07 17.89
CA HIS A 661 -4.10 -24.70 18.70
C HIS A 661 -3.58 -26.00 19.32
N VAL A 662 -2.80 -26.79 18.57
CA VAL A 662 -2.15 -28.01 19.07
C VAL A 662 -1.19 -27.68 20.23
N ALA A 663 -0.35 -26.66 20.06
CA ALA A 663 0.54 -26.21 21.12
C ALA A 663 -0.19 -25.68 22.35
N SER A 664 -1.37 -25.05 22.16
CA SER A 664 -2.23 -24.61 23.25
C SER A 664 -2.76 -25.80 24.06
N VAL A 665 -3.34 -26.80 23.40
CA VAL A 665 -3.90 -28.00 24.05
C VAL A 665 -2.81 -28.75 24.83
N TRP A 666 -1.66 -29.00 24.22
CA TRP A 666 -0.51 -29.60 24.92
C TRP A 666 -0.01 -28.75 26.09
N GLY A 667 -0.17 -27.43 26.01
CA GLY A 667 0.07 -26.50 27.10
C GLY A 667 -0.70 -26.83 28.37
N TYR A 668 -1.94 -27.28 28.24
CA TYR A 668 -2.79 -27.71 29.35
C TYR A 668 -2.64 -29.20 29.67
N ALA A 669 -2.62 -30.05 28.64
CA ALA A 669 -2.51 -31.51 28.79
C ALA A 669 -1.22 -31.93 29.50
N SER A 670 -0.13 -31.20 29.32
CA SER A 670 1.15 -31.48 30.01
C SER A 670 1.09 -31.42 31.56
N LYS A 671 0.01 -30.93 32.15
CA LYS A 671 -0.22 -30.98 33.60
C LYS A 671 -0.72 -32.35 34.09
N HIS A 672 -1.26 -33.16 33.18
CA HIS A 672 -1.91 -34.43 33.47
C HIS A 672 -1.02 -35.56 32.96
N SER A 673 -0.38 -36.29 33.89
CA SER A 673 0.56 -37.37 33.57
C SER A 673 -0.06 -38.45 32.68
N GLY A 674 -1.31 -38.85 32.94
CA GLY A 674 -2.00 -39.86 32.14
C GLY A 674 -2.14 -39.48 30.67
N LEU A 675 -2.41 -38.19 30.37
CA LEU A 675 -2.47 -37.72 28.97
C LEU A 675 -1.11 -37.74 28.29
N ILE A 676 -0.02 -37.52 29.04
CA ILE A 676 1.32 -37.66 28.49
C ILE A 676 1.57 -39.13 28.14
N ASP A 677 1.24 -40.05 29.05
CA ASP A 677 1.45 -41.48 28.84
C ASP A 677 0.64 -42.00 27.64
N ASP A 678 -0.64 -41.61 27.56
CA ASP A 678 -1.58 -42.11 26.55
C ASP A 678 -1.37 -41.52 25.15
N PHE A 679 -0.94 -40.25 25.05
CA PHE A 679 -0.89 -39.55 23.76
C PHE A 679 0.50 -39.17 23.30
N TYR A 680 1.49 -39.02 24.19
CA TYR A 680 2.80 -38.54 23.77
C TYR A 680 3.59 -39.59 22.99
N PHE A 681 3.48 -40.86 23.40
CA PHE A 681 4.23 -41.98 22.80
C PHE A 681 3.46 -42.65 21.66
N ASP A 682 2.12 -42.62 21.69
CA ASP A 682 1.23 -43.22 20.68
C ASP A 682 0.77 -42.23 19.60
N SER A 683 1.20 -40.96 19.63
CA SER A 683 0.86 -39.98 18.58
C SER A 683 1.56 -40.30 17.27
N VAL A 684 1.02 -41.23 16.50
CA VAL A 684 1.26 -41.29 15.06
C VAL A 684 0.50 -40.11 14.45
N TYR A 685 1.17 -38.97 14.29
CA TYR A 685 0.68 -37.86 13.47
C TYR A 685 0.75 -38.28 11.99
N THR A 686 -0.09 -39.23 11.57
CA THR A 686 -0.22 -39.64 10.17
C THR A 686 -1.02 -38.58 9.42
N TYR A 687 -0.29 -37.69 8.74
CA TYR A 687 -0.84 -36.87 7.66
C TYR A 687 -0.79 -37.68 6.36
N GLN A 688 -1.95 -37.91 5.73
CA GLN A 688 -2.04 -38.72 4.52
C GLN A 688 -1.35 -38.08 3.31
N GLU A 689 -0.84 -38.99 2.46
CA GLU A 689 -0.28 -38.89 1.11
C GLU A 689 -0.29 -37.52 0.42
N ILE A 690 0.83 -36.81 0.54
CA ILE A 690 1.61 -36.16 -0.53
C ILE A 690 2.96 -35.80 0.13
N SER A 691 4.08 -36.07 -0.54
CA SER A 691 5.41 -35.71 -0.05
C SER A 691 5.46 -34.24 0.40
N TYR A 692 6.07 -33.96 1.57
CA TYR A 692 6.42 -32.63 2.15
C TYR A 692 5.57 -32.04 3.31
N THR A 693 5.04 -32.82 4.26
CA THR A 693 4.48 -32.26 5.53
C THR A 693 5.09 -32.84 6.81
N GLU A 694 5.01 -32.07 7.90
CA GLU A 694 5.91 -32.02 9.07
C GLU A 694 5.56 -33.02 10.19
N ILE A 695 6.44 -33.99 10.51
CA ILE A 695 6.33 -34.73 11.78
C ILE A 695 6.97 -33.87 12.88
N SER A 696 6.23 -32.93 13.48
CA SER A 696 6.68 -32.18 14.66
C SER A 696 6.14 -32.80 15.93
N THR A 697 7.00 -33.31 16.83
CA THR A 697 6.54 -33.80 18.15
C THR A 697 5.92 -32.65 18.96
N PRO A 698 5.08 -32.94 19.98
CA PRO A 698 4.52 -31.90 20.83
C PRO A 698 5.61 -31.02 21.48
N LEU A 699 6.76 -31.61 21.80
CA LEU A 699 7.92 -30.88 22.30
C LEU A 699 8.42 -29.81 21.31
N HIS A 700 8.45 -30.09 20.00
CA HIS A 700 8.82 -29.11 18.98
C HIS A 700 7.80 -27.96 18.90
N LEU A 701 6.50 -28.28 18.91
CA LEU A 701 5.42 -27.28 18.85
C LEU A 701 5.41 -26.36 20.08
N LEU A 702 5.61 -26.94 21.26
CA LEU A 702 5.73 -26.17 22.50
C LEU A 702 7.02 -25.32 22.50
N ALA A 703 8.11 -25.84 21.95
CA ALA A 703 9.39 -25.14 21.83
C ALA A 703 9.30 -23.95 20.86
N GLU A 704 8.57 -24.10 19.75
CA GLU A 704 8.27 -23.04 18.80
C GLU A 704 7.47 -21.90 19.43
N ASN A 705 6.43 -22.25 20.20
CA ASN A 705 5.56 -21.26 20.86
C ASN A 705 6.15 -20.69 22.16
N GLY A 706 7.22 -21.28 22.70
CA GLY A 706 7.85 -20.82 23.93
C GLY A 706 7.12 -21.22 25.21
N ASN A 707 6.33 -22.31 25.18
CA ASN A 707 5.53 -22.80 26.30
C ASN A 707 6.38 -23.50 27.39
N TYR A 708 7.28 -22.75 28.02
CA TYR A 708 8.25 -23.25 29.00
C TYR A 708 7.63 -24.10 30.12
N LYS A 709 6.49 -23.68 30.69
CA LYS A 709 5.83 -24.43 31.77
C LYS A 709 5.39 -25.82 31.33
N ALA A 710 4.86 -25.93 30.12
CA ALA A 710 4.38 -27.18 29.55
C ALA A 710 5.55 -28.12 29.22
N ILE A 711 6.61 -27.59 28.60
CA ILE A 711 7.85 -28.35 28.36
C ILE A 711 8.44 -28.84 29.67
N LYS A 712 8.44 -28.00 30.72
CA LYS A 712 8.93 -28.38 32.04
C LYS A 712 8.12 -29.52 32.63
N ALA A 713 6.79 -29.43 32.62
CA ALA A 713 5.93 -30.48 33.15
C ALA A 713 6.09 -31.80 32.36
N LEU A 714 6.03 -31.72 31.03
CA LEU A 714 6.22 -32.83 30.10
C LEU A 714 7.55 -33.56 30.35
N LEU A 715 8.67 -32.84 30.28
CA LEU A 715 9.99 -33.46 30.43
C LEU A 715 10.24 -33.97 31.85
N THR A 716 9.69 -33.33 32.89
CA THR A 716 9.85 -33.82 34.28
C THR A 716 9.11 -35.14 34.48
N HIS A 717 7.90 -35.28 33.91
CA HIS A 717 7.14 -36.53 33.96
C HIS A 717 7.86 -37.65 33.21
N ILE A 718 8.29 -37.38 31.96
CA ILE A 718 9.01 -38.37 31.14
C ILE A 718 10.34 -38.78 31.77
N GLU A 719 11.09 -37.86 32.37
CA GLU A 719 12.34 -38.17 33.07
C GLU A 719 12.11 -39.10 34.27
N LYS A 720 11.00 -38.92 34.98
CA LYS A 720 10.65 -39.66 36.20
C LYS A 720 10.09 -41.05 35.90
N GLU A 721 9.09 -41.13 35.02
CA GLU A 721 8.32 -42.37 34.79
C GLU A 721 8.78 -43.14 33.54
N HIS A 722 9.40 -42.46 32.56
CA HIS A 722 9.85 -43.04 31.28
C HIS A 722 11.34 -42.77 31.03
N SER A 723 12.16 -42.94 32.06
CA SER A 723 13.60 -42.61 32.02
C SER A 723 14.36 -43.27 30.85
N SER A 724 13.98 -44.49 30.47
CA SER A 724 14.53 -45.20 29.30
C SER A 724 14.27 -44.50 27.97
N SER A 725 13.15 -43.77 27.86
CA SER A 725 12.72 -43.05 26.66
C SER A 725 13.09 -41.57 26.69
N PHE A 726 13.46 -41.01 27.85
CA PHE A 726 13.77 -39.59 28.02
C PHE A 726 14.79 -39.05 27.01
N ASN A 727 15.89 -39.78 26.80
CA ASN A 727 16.92 -39.41 25.84
C ASN A 727 16.42 -39.40 24.39
N ASN A 728 15.52 -40.32 24.03
CA ASN A 728 14.89 -40.35 22.71
C ASN A 728 13.93 -39.17 22.53
N VAL A 729 13.21 -38.79 23.58
CA VAL A 729 12.25 -37.68 23.56
C VAL A 729 12.95 -36.33 23.45
N ILE A 730 13.95 -36.07 24.30
CA ILE A 730 14.63 -34.76 24.31
C ILE A 730 15.44 -34.55 23.03
N ASN A 731 16.02 -35.61 22.47
CA ASN A 731 16.76 -35.59 21.21
C ASN A 731 15.90 -35.96 19.99
N ALA A 732 14.57 -35.98 20.15
CA ALA A 732 13.67 -36.26 19.05
C ALA A 732 13.94 -35.30 17.89
N ARG A 733 13.97 -35.83 16.68
CA ARG A 733 14.25 -35.07 15.46
C ARG A 733 12.97 -35.00 14.62
N LYS A 734 12.59 -33.80 14.19
CA LYS A 734 11.58 -33.59 13.14
C LYS A 734 12.22 -33.60 11.75
N ASN A 735 11.44 -33.29 10.71
CA ASN A 735 11.92 -33.12 9.33
C ASN A 735 13.23 -32.32 9.28
N TYR A 736 14.14 -32.74 8.38
CA TYR A 736 15.49 -32.20 8.26
C TYR A 736 16.38 -32.44 9.47
N GLY A 737 16.07 -33.42 10.33
CA GLY A 737 16.88 -33.79 11.49
C GLY A 737 16.88 -32.80 12.65
N ARG A 738 15.96 -31.83 12.69
CA ARG A 738 15.97 -30.72 13.67
C ARG A 738 15.43 -31.15 15.03
N THR A 739 16.11 -30.75 16.11
CA THR A 739 15.66 -30.96 17.49
C THR A 739 14.79 -29.80 18.00
N ALA A 740 14.12 -30.00 19.14
CA ALA A 740 13.38 -28.93 19.81
C ALA A 740 14.25 -27.72 20.17
N LEU A 741 15.55 -27.93 20.42
CA LEU A 741 16.50 -26.84 20.66
C LEU A 741 16.73 -26.00 19.41
N HIS A 742 16.82 -26.59 18.21
CA HIS A 742 16.90 -25.83 16.95
C HIS A 742 15.68 -24.92 16.78
N VAL A 743 14.49 -25.47 17.02
CA VAL A 743 13.22 -24.75 16.88
C VAL A 743 13.09 -23.62 17.89
N ALA A 744 13.39 -23.88 19.17
CA ALA A 744 13.39 -22.85 20.21
C ALA A 744 14.44 -21.75 19.92
N ALA A 745 15.60 -22.14 19.42
CA ALA A 745 16.70 -21.25 19.11
C ALA A 745 16.35 -20.30 17.95
N LYS A 746 15.80 -20.85 16.85
CA LYS A 746 15.33 -20.08 15.69
C LYS A 746 14.27 -19.05 16.06
N ASN A 747 13.38 -19.37 17.00
CA ASN A 747 12.23 -18.52 17.38
C ASN A 747 12.48 -17.64 18.63
N GLY A 748 13.73 -17.55 19.09
CA GLY A 748 14.10 -16.64 20.18
C GLY A 748 13.59 -17.04 21.56
N LYS A 749 13.18 -18.31 21.76
CA LYS A 749 12.55 -18.76 23.01
C LYS A 749 13.60 -19.05 24.08
N LEU A 750 14.29 -18.00 24.54
CA LEU A 750 15.46 -18.08 25.42
C LEU A 750 15.24 -18.94 26.68
N TYR A 751 14.09 -18.83 27.35
CA TYR A 751 13.79 -19.63 28.53
C TYR A 751 13.63 -21.13 28.22
N VAL A 752 13.08 -21.46 27.05
CA VAL A 752 13.00 -22.84 26.57
C VAL A 752 14.40 -23.36 26.23
N VAL A 753 15.19 -22.57 25.50
CA VAL A 753 16.59 -22.89 25.17
C VAL A 753 17.40 -23.21 26.43
N LYS A 754 17.35 -22.32 27.43
CA LYS A 754 17.98 -22.51 28.75
C LYS A 754 17.57 -23.82 29.41
N TYR A 755 16.27 -24.11 29.38
CA TYR A 755 15.73 -25.29 30.04
C TYR A 755 16.10 -26.59 29.34
N LEU A 756 15.99 -26.65 28.00
CA LEU A 756 16.38 -27.84 27.24
C LEU A 756 17.86 -28.17 27.44
N ILE A 757 18.74 -27.15 27.45
CA ILE A 757 20.17 -27.31 27.74
C ILE A 757 20.40 -27.81 29.16
N SER A 758 19.66 -27.28 30.16
CA SER A 758 19.75 -27.78 31.54
C SER A 758 19.31 -29.25 31.71
N LYS A 759 18.59 -29.80 30.72
CA LYS A 759 18.15 -31.19 30.67
C LYS A 759 19.05 -32.11 29.85
N GLY A 760 20.23 -31.61 29.44
CA GLY A 760 21.25 -32.44 28.78
C GLY A 760 21.05 -32.64 27.29
N ILE A 761 20.20 -31.84 26.62
CA ILE A 761 20.16 -31.84 25.16
C ILE A 761 21.52 -31.39 24.60
N ASP A 762 21.97 -32.01 23.51
CA ASP A 762 23.23 -31.63 22.88
C ASP A 762 23.11 -30.23 22.24
N ILE A 763 23.85 -29.27 22.81
CA ILE A 763 23.92 -27.89 22.36
C ILE A 763 24.47 -27.75 20.93
N ASN A 764 25.26 -28.72 20.48
CA ASN A 764 25.87 -28.77 19.15
C ASN A 764 25.23 -29.84 18.26
N SER A 765 24.04 -30.32 18.62
CA SER A 765 23.28 -31.26 17.80
C SER A 765 23.18 -30.78 16.36
N ARG A 766 23.37 -31.70 15.41
CA ARG A 766 23.38 -31.40 13.97
C ARG A 766 22.13 -31.93 13.28
N ASP A 767 21.46 -31.06 12.55
CA ASP A 767 20.36 -31.41 11.65
C ASP A 767 20.89 -32.04 10.32
N GLU A 768 20.04 -32.39 9.37
CA GLU A 768 20.44 -33.04 8.10
C GLU A 768 21.32 -32.16 7.20
N ALA A 769 21.32 -30.85 7.42
CA ALA A 769 22.20 -29.88 6.76
C ALA A 769 23.44 -29.56 7.62
N ASP A 770 23.69 -30.33 8.68
CA ASP A 770 24.68 -30.06 9.74
C ASP A 770 24.50 -28.69 10.42
N TRP A 771 23.27 -28.13 10.43
CA TRP A 771 23.03 -26.92 11.19
C TRP A 771 23.04 -27.22 12.68
N THR A 772 23.61 -26.29 13.45
CA THR A 772 23.53 -26.30 14.91
C THR A 772 22.39 -25.40 15.40
N PRO A 773 21.96 -25.53 16.67
CA PRO A 773 21.05 -24.57 17.28
C PRO A 773 21.57 -23.13 17.24
N LEU A 774 22.88 -22.92 17.34
CA LEU A 774 23.48 -21.59 17.21
C LEU A 774 23.24 -21.01 15.81
N MET A 775 23.45 -21.80 14.74
CA MET A 775 23.14 -21.36 13.37
C MET A 775 21.65 -21.05 13.20
N SER A 776 20.78 -21.86 13.82
CA SER A 776 19.34 -21.61 13.81
C SER A 776 18.97 -20.29 14.49
N ALA A 777 19.57 -19.98 15.65
CA ALA A 777 19.37 -18.69 16.34
C ALA A 777 19.91 -17.50 15.53
N VAL A 778 21.06 -17.67 14.87
CA VAL A 778 21.63 -16.62 14.00
C VAL A 778 20.73 -16.37 12.80
N TYR A 779 20.26 -17.43 12.14
CA TYR A 779 19.32 -17.32 11.03
C TYR A 779 17.99 -16.68 11.45
N GLY A 780 17.53 -16.91 12.69
CA GLY A 780 16.35 -16.26 13.25
C GLY A 780 16.55 -14.80 13.70
N GLY A 781 17.78 -14.26 13.67
CA GLY A 781 18.05 -12.90 14.15
C GLY A 781 18.07 -12.74 15.69
N GLU A 782 18.17 -13.86 16.43
CA GLU A 782 17.86 -13.89 17.86
C GLU A 782 19.08 -13.61 18.76
N LEU A 783 19.52 -12.35 18.80
CA LEU A 783 20.77 -11.92 19.47
C LEU A 783 20.92 -12.42 20.92
N ASN A 784 19.86 -12.37 21.73
CA ASN A 784 19.91 -12.82 23.13
C ASN A 784 20.12 -14.33 23.25
N THR A 785 19.53 -15.09 22.33
CA THR A 785 19.68 -16.55 22.25
C THR A 785 21.06 -16.92 21.73
N VAL A 786 21.54 -16.23 20.69
CA VAL A 786 22.92 -16.37 20.18
C VAL A 786 23.93 -16.15 21.31
N ARG A 787 23.82 -15.04 22.05
CA ARG A 787 24.72 -14.73 23.17
C ARG A 787 24.72 -15.84 24.22
N TYR A 788 23.54 -16.28 24.63
CA TYR A 788 23.41 -17.32 25.64
C TYR A 788 24.01 -18.65 25.17
N LEU A 789 23.70 -19.11 23.96
CA LEU A 789 24.23 -20.36 23.40
C LEU A 789 25.76 -20.35 23.38
N ILE A 790 26.37 -19.23 22.98
CA ILE A 790 27.83 -19.07 22.99
C ILE A 790 28.37 -19.10 24.43
N ASP A 791 27.73 -18.39 25.36
CA ASP A 791 28.16 -18.32 26.76
C ASP A 791 28.12 -19.68 27.46
N VAL A 792 27.23 -20.59 27.04
CA VAL A 792 27.15 -21.96 27.56
C VAL A 792 27.90 -23.01 26.74
N GLY A 793 28.73 -22.59 25.78
CA GLY A 793 29.69 -23.47 25.09
C GLY A 793 29.24 -24.02 23.72
N ALA A 794 28.29 -23.38 23.03
CA ALA A 794 28.02 -23.72 21.63
C ALA A 794 29.25 -23.45 20.76
N ASP A 795 29.56 -24.36 19.84
CA ASP A 795 30.68 -24.21 18.93
C ASP A 795 30.41 -23.09 17.91
N ILE A 796 31.05 -21.95 18.14
CA ILE A 796 30.94 -20.73 17.33
C ILE A 796 31.39 -20.98 15.87
N ASN A 797 32.34 -21.89 15.68
CA ASN A 797 32.98 -22.18 14.40
C ASN A 797 32.50 -23.50 13.80
N ALA A 798 31.42 -24.08 14.32
CA ALA A 798 30.74 -25.22 13.72
C ALA A 798 30.45 -24.93 12.24
N LYS A 799 30.55 -25.97 11.42
CA LYS A 799 30.36 -25.91 9.97
C LYS A 799 29.15 -26.72 9.58
N SER A 800 28.30 -26.12 8.74
CA SER A 800 27.20 -26.83 8.07
C SER A 800 27.74 -27.76 6.98
N ARG A 801 26.83 -28.48 6.30
CA ARG A 801 27.17 -29.36 5.18
C ARG A 801 27.84 -28.62 4.01
N LEU A 802 27.55 -27.32 3.87
CA LEU A 802 28.20 -26.43 2.91
C LEU A 802 29.49 -25.80 3.46
N CYS A 803 30.00 -26.31 4.58
CA CYS A 803 31.10 -25.74 5.36
C CYS A 803 30.88 -24.29 5.85
N SER A 804 29.64 -23.79 5.82
CA SER A 804 29.30 -22.43 6.29
C SER A 804 29.22 -22.38 7.81
N THR A 805 29.73 -21.30 8.41
CA THR A 805 29.68 -21.06 9.86
C THR A 805 28.55 -20.08 10.21
N SER A 806 28.23 -19.96 11.50
CA SER A 806 27.32 -18.93 12.03
C SER A 806 27.66 -17.52 11.54
N LEU A 807 28.96 -17.20 11.37
CA LEU A 807 29.38 -15.88 10.87
C LEU A 807 29.05 -15.67 9.39
N HIS A 808 29.03 -16.73 8.57
CA HIS A 808 28.59 -16.64 7.18
C HIS A 808 27.10 -16.26 7.11
N PHE A 809 26.24 -16.98 7.85
CA PHE A 809 24.80 -16.70 7.89
C PHE A 809 24.49 -15.30 8.44
N ALA A 810 25.19 -14.85 9.49
CA ALA A 810 25.01 -13.49 10.01
C ALA A 810 25.47 -12.40 9.02
N ALA A 811 26.52 -12.68 8.23
CA ALA A 811 27.02 -11.76 7.22
C ALA A 811 26.13 -11.70 5.98
N ASP A 812 25.53 -12.83 5.61
CA ASP A 812 24.52 -12.99 4.56
C ASP A 812 23.25 -12.20 4.90
N SER A 813 22.69 -12.38 6.11
CA SER A 813 21.48 -11.70 6.57
C SER A 813 21.67 -10.21 6.91
N GLY A 814 22.90 -9.75 7.09
CA GLY A 814 23.20 -8.34 7.39
C GLY A 814 23.03 -7.94 8.87
N GLU A 815 22.88 -8.92 9.76
CA GLU A 815 22.65 -8.73 11.20
C GLU A 815 23.91 -8.25 11.94
N LEU A 816 24.21 -6.95 11.85
CA LEU A 816 25.44 -6.36 12.34
C LEU A 816 25.72 -6.65 13.82
N ASP A 817 24.70 -6.65 14.68
CA ASP A 817 24.92 -6.87 16.11
C ASP A 817 25.20 -8.34 16.44
N ILE A 818 24.67 -9.28 15.66
CA ILE A 818 25.02 -10.70 15.74
C ILE A 818 26.43 -10.91 15.20
N VAL A 819 26.80 -10.29 14.07
CA VAL A 819 28.17 -10.30 13.55
C VAL A 819 29.16 -9.78 14.60
N LYS A 820 28.86 -8.65 15.24
CA LYS A 820 29.71 -8.10 16.32
C LYS A 820 29.85 -9.08 17.47
N CYS A 821 28.74 -9.69 17.92
CA CYS A 821 28.72 -10.67 19.00
C CYS A 821 29.60 -11.89 18.67
N LEU A 822 29.38 -12.51 17.50
CA LEU A 822 30.14 -13.68 17.05
C LEU A 822 31.64 -13.39 16.95
N VAL A 823 32.02 -12.28 16.31
CA VAL A 823 33.44 -11.89 16.15
C VAL A 823 34.07 -11.56 17.50
N PHE A 824 33.36 -10.84 18.38
CA PHE A 824 33.84 -10.55 19.73
C PHE A 824 34.07 -11.82 20.55
N LYS A 825 33.25 -12.86 20.34
CA LYS A 825 33.35 -14.16 21.01
C LYS A 825 34.31 -15.15 20.34
N GLY A 826 35.02 -14.74 19.27
CA GLY A 826 36.07 -15.55 18.65
C GLY A 826 35.66 -16.33 17.40
N ALA A 827 34.59 -15.93 16.70
CA ALA A 827 34.29 -16.46 15.37
C ALA A 827 35.43 -16.17 14.39
N ASN A 828 35.82 -17.16 13.59
CA ASN A 828 36.83 -16.99 12.56
C ASN A 828 36.30 -16.10 11.42
N VAL A 829 36.79 -14.85 11.39
CA VAL A 829 36.43 -13.82 10.41
C VAL A 829 36.72 -14.24 8.96
N ASN A 830 37.70 -15.14 8.77
CA ASN A 830 38.14 -15.64 7.47
C ASN A 830 37.81 -17.13 7.26
N ALA A 831 36.81 -17.65 7.98
CA ALA A 831 36.33 -19.01 7.74
C ALA A 831 35.93 -19.17 6.27
N LYS A 832 36.28 -20.29 5.64
CA LYS A 832 35.89 -20.61 4.25
C LYS A 832 34.82 -21.69 4.23
N ASN A 833 33.77 -21.49 3.42
CA ASN A 833 32.76 -22.49 3.07
C ASN A 833 33.30 -23.46 1.99
N ILE A 834 32.44 -24.33 1.45
CA ILE A 834 32.81 -25.34 0.44
C ILE A 834 33.30 -24.70 -0.86
N ASP A 835 32.73 -23.55 -1.25
CA ASP A 835 33.12 -22.78 -2.43
C ASP A 835 34.32 -21.85 -2.16
N CYS A 836 35.04 -22.06 -1.05
CA CYS A 836 36.11 -21.20 -0.55
C CYS A 836 35.70 -19.75 -0.22
N ARG A 837 34.40 -19.44 -0.15
CA ARG A 837 33.89 -18.11 0.20
C ARG A 837 33.97 -17.85 1.70
N THR A 838 34.31 -16.61 2.04
CA THR A 838 34.38 -16.09 3.43
C THR A 838 33.13 -15.30 3.81
N PRO A 839 32.87 -14.99 5.10
CA PRO A 839 31.76 -14.13 5.48
C PRO A 839 31.76 -12.77 4.77
N LEU A 840 32.93 -12.24 4.40
CA LEU A 840 33.05 -11.00 3.65
C LEU A 840 32.48 -11.12 2.23
N HIS A 841 32.59 -12.30 1.59
CA HIS A 841 31.94 -12.56 0.29
C HIS A 841 30.43 -12.48 0.41
N PHE A 842 29.83 -13.16 1.39
CA PHE A 842 28.38 -13.14 1.63
C PHE A 842 27.87 -11.73 1.93
N ALA A 843 28.60 -10.96 2.75
CA ALA A 843 28.26 -9.56 3.01
C ALA A 843 28.32 -8.69 1.75
N ALA A 844 29.31 -8.92 0.86
CA ALA A 844 29.44 -8.20 -0.41
C ALA A 844 28.36 -8.58 -1.43
N ASP A 845 28.02 -9.87 -1.53
CA ASP A 845 26.98 -10.40 -2.42
C ASP A 845 25.60 -9.81 -2.04
N ASN A 846 25.25 -9.78 -0.75
CA ASN A 846 23.96 -9.27 -0.28
C ASN A 846 23.86 -7.75 -0.14
N GLY A 847 25.00 -7.05 -0.12
CA GLY A 847 25.00 -5.59 -0.06
C GLY A 847 25.08 -5.00 1.36
N ASN A 848 25.66 -5.74 2.31
CA ASN A 848 25.69 -5.39 3.73
C ASN A 848 26.90 -4.50 4.10
N LEU A 849 26.90 -3.23 3.66
CA LEU A 849 28.04 -2.30 3.82
C LEU A 849 28.50 -2.13 5.28
N SER A 850 27.57 -2.10 6.24
CA SER A 850 27.89 -1.96 7.67
C SER A 850 28.66 -3.16 8.21
N VAL A 851 28.26 -4.37 7.80
CA VAL A 851 28.94 -5.64 8.11
C VAL A 851 30.32 -5.67 7.45
N ILE A 852 30.43 -5.31 6.17
CA ILE A 852 31.70 -5.23 5.44
C ILE A 852 32.71 -4.33 6.17
N LYS A 853 32.30 -3.10 6.52
CA LYS A 853 33.12 -2.15 7.28
C LYS A 853 33.60 -2.75 8.61
N TYR A 854 32.74 -3.49 9.29
CA TYR A 854 33.08 -4.11 10.58
C TYR A 854 34.03 -5.31 10.42
N LEU A 855 33.75 -6.22 9.49
CA LEU A 855 34.58 -7.40 9.23
C LEU A 855 36.00 -7.00 8.79
N ILE A 856 36.15 -6.02 7.90
CA ILE A 856 37.46 -5.51 7.48
C ILE A 856 38.23 -4.92 8.66
N ARG A 857 37.56 -4.12 9.53
CA ARG A 857 38.18 -3.61 10.78
C ARG A 857 38.63 -4.72 11.73
N LYS A 858 38.05 -5.91 11.62
CA LYS A 858 38.36 -7.09 12.44
C LYS A 858 39.29 -8.09 11.73
N GLY A 859 39.93 -7.68 10.63
CA GLY A 859 40.94 -8.47 9.95
C GLY A 859 40.40 -9.44 8.90
N ALA A 860 39.20 -9.17 8.36
CA ALA A 860 38.73 -9.91 7.19
C ALA A 860 39.66 -9.66 5.99
N ASP A 861 40.07 -10.74 5.33
CA ASP A 861 40.86 -10.66 4.10
C ASP A 861 39.98 -10.15 2.96
N ILE A 862 40.25 -8.91 2.57
CA ILE A 862 39.53 -8.18 1.52
C ILE A 862 39.74 -8.79 0.13
N ASN A 863 40.81 -9.57 -0.06
CA ASN A 863 41.19 -10.21 -1.32
C ASN A 863 41.07 -11.74 -1.25
N ALA A 864 40.34 -12.27 -0.26
CA ALA A 864 40.14 -13.70 -0.16
C ALA A 864 39.54 -14.26 -1.45
N GLU A 865 40.14 -15.31 -2.00
CA GLU A 865 39.68 -15.98 -3.23
C GLU A 865 38.69 -17.10 -2.90
N ASP A 866 37.57 -17.12 -3.63
CA ASP A 866 36.68 -18.27 -3.76
C ASP A 866 37.26 -19.35 -4.71
N GLU A 867 36.54 -20.45 -4.94
CA GLU A 867 37.03 -21.56 -5.79
C GLU A 867 37.29 -21.16 -7.25
N TYR A 868 36.70 -20.05 -7.71
CA TYR A 868 36.86 -19.50 -9.06
C TYR A 868 37.80 -18.29 -9.08
N ALA A 869 38.57 -18.07 -8.00
CA ALA A 869 39.41 -16.90 -7.81
C ALA A 869 38.66 -15.55 -7.81
N ASN A 870 37.35 -15.56 -7.51
CA ASN A 870 36.59 -14.34 -7.30
C ASN A 870 36.83 -13.82 -5.88
N ILE A 871 37.07 -12.52 -5.76
CA ILE A 871 37.22 -11.80 -4.48
C ILE A 871 35.89 -11.15 -4.05
N PRO A 872 35.69 -10.71 -2.80
CA PRO A 872 34.45 -10.05 -2.36
C PRO A 872 34.02 -8.87 -3.26
N LEU A 873 34.97 -8.11 -3.82
CA LEU A 873 34.71 -7.02 -4.75
C LEU A 873 34.01 -7.49 -6.04
N TYR A 874 34.32 -8.70 -6.54
CA TYR A 874 33.64 -9.29 -7.70
C TYR A 874 32.12 -9.36 -7.48
N PHE A 875 31.70 -9.87 -6.32
CA PHE A 875 30.27 -10.01 -5.97
C PHE A 875 29.58 -8.65 -5.84
N ALA A 876 30.26 -7.65 -5.25
CA ALA A 876 29.75 -6.29 -5.16
C ALA A 876 29.53 -5.65 -6.55
N ILE A 877 30.43 -5.88 -7.50
CA ILE A 877 30.28 -5.39 -8.89
C ILE A 877 29.16 -6.16 -9.60
N ARG A 878 29.17 -7.50 -9.53
CA ARG A 878 28.17 -8.36 -10.17
C ARG A 878 26.74 -8.00 -9.74
N ASN A 879 26.55 -7.74 -8.45
CA ASN A 879 25.24 -7.42 -7.87
C ASN A 879 24.97 -5.91 -7.78
N ARG A 880 25.75 -5.09 -8.50
CA ARG A 880 25.46 -3.65 -8.72
C ARG A 880 25.44 -2.83 -7.42
N LYS A 881 26.36 -3.11 -6.50
CA LYS A 881 26.42 -2.47 -5.17
C LYS A 881 27.46 -1.33 -5.15
N LEU A 882 27.18 -0.24 -5.87
CA LEU A 882 28.13 0.87 -6.09
C LEU A 882 28.83 1.38 -4.82
N GLU A 883 28.10 1.59 -3.72
CA GLU A 883 28.69 2.12 -2.48
C GLU A 883 29.66 1.14 -1.80
N ILE A 884 29.44 -0.17 -1.98
CA ILE A 884 30.37 -1.21 -1.51
C ILE A 884 31.57 -1.28 -2.43
N VAL A 885 31.35 -1.20 -3.75
CA VAL A 885 32.43 -1.13 -4.74
C VAL A 885 33.37 0.01 -4.40
N LYS A 886 32.84 1.23 -4.21
CA LYS A 886 33.65 2.39 -3.80
C LYS A 886 34.46 2.12 -2.52
N TYR A 887 33.80 1.60 -1.49
CA TYR A 887 34.45 1.32 -0.22
C TYR A 887 35.54 0.25 -0.32
N LEU A 888 35.29 -0.86 -1.04
CA LEU A 888 36.25 -1.94 -1.20
C LEU A 888 37.42 -1.54 -2.11
N VAL A 889 37.16 -0.83 -3.20
CA VAL A 889 38.19 -0.29 -4.11
C VAL A 889 39.12 0.67 -3.37
N ASP A 890 38.61 1.50 -2.46
CA ASP A 890 39.45 2.38 -1.62
C ASP A 890 40.27 1.63 -0.54
N LYS A 891 40.02 0.33 -0.35
CA LYS A 891 40.70 -0.53 0.64
C LYS A 891 41.49 -1.67 0.01
N THR A 892 41.34 -1.91 -1.28
CA THR A 892 42.06 -2.92 -2.05
C THR A 892 43.14 -2.22 -2.88
N ASP A 893 44.25 -2.92 -3.13
CA ASP A 893 45.14 -2.51 -4.21
C ASP A 893 44.49 -2.92 -5.54
N ILE A 894 44.00 -1.92 -6.26
CA ILE A 894 43.27 -2.07 -7.53
C ILE A 894 44.19 -2.46 -8.70
N ASN A 895 45.52 -2.42 -8.52
CA ASN A 895 46.50 -2.83 -9.52
C ASN A 895 46.94 -4.29 -9.35
N ASN A 896 46.13 -5.11 -8.69
CA ASN A 896 46.40 -6.53 -8.49
C ASN A 896 46.03 -7.38 -9.74
N LYS A 897 46.32 -8.68 -9.69
CA LYS A 897 46.05 -9.64 -10.78
C LYS A 897 44.57 -9.75 -11.22
N TYR A 898 43.62 -9.15 -10.50
CA TYR A 898 42.18 -9.18 -10.82
C TYR A 898 41.71 -7.96 -11.60
N ASN A 899 42.57 -6.96 -11.76
CA ASN A 899 42.21 -5.67 -12.33
C ASN A 899 41.52 -5.79 -13.69
N ASP A 900 42.11 -6.59 -14.58
CA ASP A 900 41.55 -6.84 -15.89
C ASP A 900 40.15 -7.44 -15.75
N THR A 901 39.94 -8.44 -14.90
CA THR A 901 38.64 -9.09 -14.72
C THR A 901 37.55 -8.14 -14.16
N LEU A 902 37.88 -7.18 -13.29
CA LEU A 902 36.88 -6.34 -12.61
C LEU A 902 36.28 -5.24 -13.50
N LEU A 903 37.08 -4.59 -14.36
CA LEU A 903 36.54 -3.61 -15.33
C LEU A 903 35.70 -4.31 -16.40
N HIS A 904 36.14 -5.48 -16.88
CA HIS A 904 35.37 -6.28 -17.83
C HIS A 904 34.03 -6.72 -17.23
N LEU A 905 34.04 -7.14 -15.95
CA LEU A 905 32.82 -7.48 -15.24
C LEU A 905 31.88 -6.28 -15.10
N ALA A 906 32.39 -5.09 -14.72
CA ALA A 906 31.57 -3.89 -14.60
C ALA A 906 30.88 -3.54 -15.93
N VAL A 907 31.60 -3.64 -17.05
CA VAL A 907 31.05 -3.44 -18.39
C VAL A 907 30.06 -4.55 -18.74
N CYS A 908 30.40 -5.81 -18.55
CA CYS A 908 29.50 -6.94 -18.78
C CYS A 908 28.24 -6.89 -17.93
N SER A 909 28.28 -6.34 -16.71
CA SER A 909 27.12 -6.17 -15.86
C SER A 909 26.25 -4.96 -16.21
N GLY A 910 26.73 -4.07 -17.10
CA GLY A 910 26.03 -2.86 -17.53
C GLY A 910 26.21 -1.67 -16.56
N GLU A 911 27.24 -1.70 -15.70
CA GLU A 911 27.39 -0.75 -14.61
C GLU A 911 28.33 0.41 -14.97
N LEU A 912 27.79 1.39 -15.72
CA LEU A 912 28.56 2.54 -16.19
C LEU A 912 29.25 3.32 -15.07
N ASP A 913 28.57 3.54 -13.95
CA ASP A 913 29.12 4.32 -12.83
C ASP A 913 30.24 3.58 -12.11
N VAL A 914 30.14 2.25 -12.02
CA VAL A 914 31.23 1.41 -11.51
C VAL A 914 32.41 1.44 -12.47
N ALA A 915 32.18 1.27 -13.77
CA ALA A 915 33.23 1.33 -14.79
C ALA A 915 33.96 2.69 -14.77
N LYS A 916 33.21 3.80 -14.74
CA LYS A 916 33.76 5.16 -14.59
C LYS A 916 34.60 5.31 -13.33
N TYR A 917 34.12 4.77 -12.22
CA TYR A 917 34.81 4.85 -10.94
C TYR A 917 36.09 4.00 -10.92
N LEU A 918 36.07 2.79 -11.45
CA LEU A 918 37.28 1.96 -11.59
C LEU A 918 38.34 2.68 -12.45
N VAL A 919 37.94 3.20 -13.62
CA VAL A 919 38.84 3.97 -14.50
C VAL A 919 39.39 5.22 -13.80
N SER A 920 38.57 5.93 -13.01
CA SER A 920 39.03 7.13 -12.28
C SER A 920 40.01 6.82 -11.15
N ARG A 921 39.99 5.59 -10.62
CA ARG A 921 40.95 5.14 -9.61
C ARG A 921 42.25 4.61 -10.23
N GLY A 922 42.34 4.46 -11.54
CA GLY A 922 43.57 4.12 -12.26
C GLY A 922 43.57 2.72 -12.91
N VAL A 923 42.42 2.05 -12.97
CA VAL A 923 42.27 0.81 -13.75
C VAL A 923 42.47 1.13 -15.24
N ASP A 924 43.31 0.33 -15.92
CA ASP A 924 43.55 0.49 -17.35
C ASP A 924 42.23 0.33 -18.12
N ILE A 925 41.82 1.40 -18.80
CA ILE A 925 40.61 1.39 -19.63
C ILE A 925 40.73 0.41 -20.81
N ASN A 926 41.97 0.09 -21.19
CA ASN A 926 42.32 -0.90 -22.20
C ASN A 926 42.81 -2.22 -21.62
N ALA A 927 42.47 -2.49 -20.35
CA ALA A 927 42.72 -3.75 -19.67
C ALA A 927 42.59 -4.94 -20.63
N LYS A 928 43.64 -5.76 -20.72
CA LYS A 928 43.73 -6.82 -21.73
C LYS A 928 43.32 -8.14 -21.13
N SER A 929 42.03 -8.48 -21.23
CA SER A 929 41.57 -9.87 -21.12
C SER A 929 41.49 -10.49 -22.53
N LYS A 930 40.65 -11.52 -22.71
CA LYS A 930 40.31 -12.08 -24.03
C LYS A 930 39.72 -11.02 -24.99
N PHE A 931 39.01 -10.04 -24.43
CA PHE A 931 38.40 -8.91 -25.14
C PHE A 931 38.86 -7.61 -24.47
N LEU A 932 38.67 -6.44 -25.10
CA LEU A 932 38.77 -5.18 -24.34
C LEU A 932 37.42 -4.83 -23.70
N PRO A 933 37.40 -4.01 -22.64
CA PRO A 933 36.16 -3.43 -22.12
C PRO A 933 35.33 -2.74 -23.21
N LEU A 934 35.98 -2.06 -24.17
CA LEU A 934 35.30 -1.46 -25.32
C LEU A 934 34.54 -2.50 -26.18
N HIS A 935 35.11 -3.69 -26.43
CA HIS A 935 34.43 -4.74 -27.19
C HIS A 935 33.18 -5.25 -26.45
N LEU A 936 33.29 -5.47 -25.14
CA LEU A 936 32.18 -5.92 -24.29
C LEU A 936 31.11 -4.84 -24.14
N SER A 937 31.47 -3.56 -24.21
CA SER A 937 30.52 -2.47 -24.14
C SER A 937 29.53 -2.49 -25.31
N SER A 938 29.95 -2.96 -26.49
CA SER A 938 29.08 -3.11 -27.68
C SER A 938 27.94 -4.11 -27.48
N LEU A 939 27.96 -4.90 -26.40
CA LEU A 939 26.90 -5.83 -25.99
C LEU A 939 25.89 -5.21 -25.02
N ARG A 940 26.04 -3.93 -24.69
CA ARG A 940 25.31 -3.22 -23.63
C ARG A 940 24.68 -1.93 -24.17
N GLY A 941 24.56 -0.89 -23.37
CA GLY A 941 23.92 0.38 -23.77
C GLY A 941 24.87 1.37 -24.46
N LEU A 942 24.28 2.29 -25.23
CA LEU A 942 24.97 3.41 -25.89
C LEU A 942 25.75 4.30 -24.91
N ASP A 943 25.28 4.41 -23.67
CA ASP A 943 25.90 5.18 -22.59
C ASP A 943 27.27 4.60 -22.18
N ILE A 944 27.37 3.28 -22.09
CA ILE A 944 28.62 2.58 -21.78
C ILE A 944 29.56 2.62 -22.98
N VAL A 945 29.07 2.26 -24.17
CA VAL A 945 29.86 2.34 -25.41
C VAL A 945 30.41 3.76 -25.60
N GLY A 946 29.56 4.77 -25.46
CA GLY A 946 29.95 6.17 -25.64
C GLY A 946 31.01 6.64 -24.64
N TYR A 947 30.98 6.15 -23.40
CA TYR A 947 32.03 6.45 -22.42
C TYR A 947 33.39 5.88 -22.83
N PHE A 948 33.44 4.61 -23.26
CA PHE A 948 34.68 3.97 -23.68
C PHE A 948 35.19 4.53 -25.02
N VAL A 949 34.31 4.75 -26.02
CA VAL A 949 34.67 5.35 -27.32
C VAL A 949 35.24 6.77 -27.14
N LYS A 950 34.69 7.57 -26.22
CA LYS A 950 35.23 8.92 -25.94
C LYS A 950 36.64 8.89 -25.33
N LYS A 951 37.00 7.81 -24.65
CA LYS A 951 38.27 7.67 -23.93
C LYS A 951 39.31 6.81 -24.67
N VAL A 952 38.89 6.02 -25.66
CA VAL A 952 39.72 5.07 -26.40
C VAL A 952 39.65 5.43 -27.89
N ALA A 953 40.76 5.89 -28.48
CA ALA A 953 40.79 6.39 -29.87
C ALA A 953 40.95 5.27 -30.93
N SER A 954 41.54 4.13 -30.60
CA SER A 954 41.46 2.90 -31.38
C SER A 954 41.96 1.75 -30.52
N ALA A 955 41.26 0.63 -30.50
CA ALA A 955 41.76 -0.57 -29.85
C ALA A 955 41.36 -1.79 -30.66
N GLU A 956 42.26 -2.21 -31.53
CA GLU A 956 42.24 -3.56 -32.10
C GLU A 956 42.46 -4.54 -30.94
N GLY A 957 41.46 -5.37 -30.64
CA GLY A 957 41.58 -6.40 -29.62
C GLY A 957 42.56 -7.50 -30.01
N GLY A 958 42.97 -8.33 -29.05
CA GLY A 958 43.87 -9.47 -29.28
C GLY A 958 43.33 -10.54 -30.25
N TYR A 959 42.09 -10.38 -30.72
CA TYR A 959 41.50 -11.04 -31.87
C TYR A 959 41.07 -9.91 -32.82
N TYR A 960 41.39 -9.99 -34.10
CA TYR A 960 41.27 -8.95 -35.14
C TYR A 960 39.82 -8.43 -35.39
N GLU A 961 38.86 -8.74 -34.52
CA GLU A 961 37.49 -8.26 -34.53
C GLU A 961 37.39 -6.91 -33.82
N THR A 962 36.76 -5.92 -34.48
CA THR A 962 36.56 -4.57 -33.94
C THR A 962 35.27 -4.48 -33.10
N PRO A 963 35.08 -3.42 -32.28
CA PRO A 963 33.80 -3.18 -31.58
C PRO A 963 32.58 -3.15 -32.52
N LEU A 964 32.78 -2.77 -33.79
CA LEU A 964 31.76 -2.79 -34.83
C LEU A 964 31.38 -4.23 -35.21
N HIS A 965 32.34 -5.16 -35.33
CA HIS A 965 32.05 -6.58 -35.57
C HIS A 965 31.16 -7.15 -34.46
N TYR A 966 31.43 -6.82 -33.19
CA TYR A 966 30.62 -7.28 -32.05
C TYR A 966 29.21 -6.69 -32.06
N ALA A 967 29.06 -5.39 -32.31
CA ALA A 967 27.75 -4.73 -32.40
C ALA A 967 26.91 -5.35 -33.52
N VAL A 968 27.53 -5.61 -34.67
CA VAL A 968 26.87 -6.17 -35.85
C VAL A 968 26.50 -7.64 -35.66
N PHE A 969 27.40 -8.47 -35.11
CA PHE A 969 27.13 -9.88 -34.82
C PHE A 969 25.88 -10.05 -33.94
N HIS A 970 25.71 -9.20 -32.93
CA HIS A 970 24.56 -9.24 -32.03
C HIS A 970 23.32 -8.51 -32.57
N GLY A 971 23.44 -7.78 -33.69
CA GLY A 971 22.34 -7.04 -34.30
C GLY A 971 21.99 -5.73 -33.60
N ASN A 972 22.90 -5.13 -32.84
CA ASN A 972 22.67 -3.88 -32.11
C ASN A 972 22.73 -2.69 -33.07
N LEU A 973 21.61 -2.34 -33.70
CA LEU A 973 21.49 -1.28 -34.71
C LEU A 973 21.96 0.08 -34.19
N GLU A 974 21.45 0.51 -33.03
CA GLU A 974 21.77 1.82 -32.44
C GLU A 974 23.27 1.98 -32.14
N ILE A 975 23.91 0.94 -31.60
CA ILE A 975 25.36 0.94 -31.32
C ILE A 975 26.16 0.89 -32.62
N THR A 976 25.66 0.17 -33.63
CA THR A 976 26.28 0.10 -34.95
C THR A 976 26.31 1.47 -35.61
N GLU A 977 25.17 2.17 -35.66
CA GLU A 977 25.07 3.54 -36.17
C GLU A 977 26.01 4.48 -35.40
N TYR A 978 25.96 4.42 -34.06
CA TYR A 978 26.82 5.26 -33.22
C TYR A 978 28.32 5.01 -33.44
N LEU A 979 28.77 3.76 -33.54
CA LEU A 979 30.18 3.43 -33.80
C LEU A 979 30.63 3.94 -35.18
N ILE A 980 29.78 3.81 -36.21
CA ILE A 980 30.04 4.31 -37.56
C ILE A 980 30.12 5.85 -37.56
N GLU A 981 29.20 6.53 -36.88
CA GLU A 981 29.23 8.00 -36.68
C GLU A 981 30.51 8.47 -35.95
N LYS A 982 31.08 7.63 -35.09
CA LYS A 982 32.35 7.89 -34.40
C LYS A 982 33.59 7.46 -35.20
N GLY A 983 33.41 7.07 -36.46
CA GLY A 983 34.50 6.78 -37.40
C GLY A 983 35.01 5.34 -37.38
N ALA A 984 34.22 4.37 -36.90
CA ALA A 984 34.55 2.96 -37.04
C ALA A 984 34.62 2.56 -38.53
N ASP A 985 35.66 1.82 -38.91
CA ASP A 985 35.81 1.32 -40.28
C ASP A 985 34.77 0.24 -40.59
N VAL A 986 33.82 0.57 -41.47
CA VAL A 986 32.74 -0.31 -41.94
C VAL A 986 33.24 -1.54 -42.71
N ASN A 987 34.49 -1.49 -43.21
CA ASN A 987 35.13 -2.54 -43.98
C ASN A 987 36.28 -3.22 -43.22
N ALA A 988 36.38 -2.98 -41.90
CA ALA A 988 37.36 -3.64 -41.06
C ALA A 988 37.28 -5.16 -41.25
N ARG A 989 38.42 -5.85 -41.25
CA ARG A 989 38.50 -7.30 -41.50
C ARG A 989 38.93 -8.05 -40.25
N ASN A 990 38.18 -9.09 -39.88
CA ASN A 990 38.58 -9.99 -38.79
C ASN A 990 39.63 -11.03 -39.24
N ARG A 991 39.92 -12.04 -38.39
CA ARG A 991 40.92 -13.11 -38.69
C ARG A 991 40.62 -13.90 -39.96
N ASN A 992 39.35 -14.05 -40.29
CA ASN A 992 38.91 -14.75 -41.49
C ASN A 992 38.81 -13.81 -42.70
N SER A 993 39.23 -12.55 -42.56
CA SER A 993 38.93 -11.46 -43.50
C SER A 993 37.45 -11.19 -43.69
N ASP A 994 36.59 -11.61 -42.75
CA ASP A 994 35.18 -11.24 -42.75
C ASP A 994 35.04 -9.76 -42.38
N THR A 995 34.22 -9.04 -43.12
CA THR A 995 33.81 -7.65 -42.80
C THR A 995 32.56 -7.66 -41.91
N PRO A 996 32.20 -6.54 -41.26
CA PRO A 996 30.91 -6.42 -40.56
C PRO A 996 29.71 -6.86 -41.43
N LEU A 997 29.74 -6.58 -42.74
CA LEU A 997 28.68 -6.99 -43.66
C LEU A 997 28.57 -8.52 -43.82
N HIS A 998 29.68 -9.26 -43.74
CA HIS A 998 29.67 -10.73 -43.71
C HIS A 998 28.95 -11.24 -42.45
N LEU A 999 29.24 -10.64 -41.29
CA LEU A 999 28.60 -11.03 -40.03
C LEU A 999 27.10 -10.69 -40.00
N ALA A 1000 26.72 -9.53 -40.56
CA ALA A 1000 25.32 -9.16 -40.74
C ALA A 1000 24.60 -10.14 -41.66
N ALA A 1001 25.24 -10.55 -42.76
CA ALA A 1001 24.74 -11.53 -43.70
C ALA A 1001 24.57 -12.93 -43.08
N MET A 1002 25.57 -13.41 -42.35
CA MET A 1002 25.54 -14.70 -41.67
C MET A 1002 24.40 -14.80 -40.63
N ASN A 1003 24.20 -13.73 -39.85
CA ASN A 1003 23.21 -13.70 -38.76
C ASN A 1003 21.85 -13.11 -39.16
N GLY A 1004 21.61 -12.81 -40.44
CA GLY A 1004 20.34 -12.31 -40.93
C GLY A 1004 19.96 -10.90 -40.43
N LYS A 1005 20.95 -10.06 -40.09
CA LYS A 1005 20.70 -8.73 -39.50
C LYS A 1005 20.42 -7.68 -40.57
N ILE A 1006 19.23 -7.71 -41.16
CA ILE A 1006 18.87 -6.89 -42.33
C ILE A 1006 18.98 -5.37 -42.10
N ASP A 1007 18.48 -4.86 -40.98
CA ASP A 1007 18.51 -3.41 -40.73
C ASP A 1007 19.93 -2.91 -40.47
N VAL A 1008 20.76 -3.74 -39.83
CA VAL A 1008 22.19 -3.47 -39.65
C VAL A 1008 22.91 -3.50 -41.01
N ALA A 1009 22.59 -4.45 -41.88
CA ALA A 1009 23.16 -4.50 -43.23
C ALA A 1009 22.78 -3.28 -44.08
N LYS A 1010 21.54 -2.78 -43.97
CA LYS A 1010 21.12 -1.53 -44.63
C LYS A 1010 21.98 -0.34 -44.18
N VAL A 1011 22.24 -0.23 -42.88
CA VAL A 1011 23.11 0.82 -42.33
C VAL A 1011 24.55 0.68 -42.83
N LEU A 1012 25.11 -0.53 -42.78
CA LEU A 1012 26.47 -0.79 -43.28
C LEU A 1012 26.61 -0.41 -44.77
N LEU A 1013 25.66 -0.83 -45.61
CA LEU A 1013 25.65 -0.52 -47.05
C LEU A 1013 25.47 0.98 -47.31
N LYS A 1014 24.59 1.66 -46.55
CA LYS A 1014 24.41 3.12 -46.60
C LYS A 1014 25.71 3.87 -46.30
N HIS A 1015 26.59 3.29 -45.47
CA HIS A 1015 27.88 3.85 -45.09
C HIS A 1015 29.05 3.28 -45.89
N ASN A 1016 28.82 2.81 -47.12
CA ASN A 1016 29.83 2.32 -48.08
C ASN A 1016 30.55 1.03 -47.64
N ALA A 1017 29.85 0.11 -46.98
CA ALA A 1017 30.36 -1.26 -46.85
C ALA A 1017 30.52 -1.92 -48.24
N ASP A 1018 31.68 -2.52 -48.49
CA ASP A 1018 31.98 -3.22 -49.72
C ASP A 1018 31.19 -4.53 -49.79
N VAL A 1019 30.12 -4.49 -50.61
CA VAL A 1019 29.21 -5.61 -50.84
C VAL A 1019 29.90 -6.84 -51.46
N ASN A 1020 31.03 -6.62 -52.13
CA ASN A 1020 31.79 -7.64 -52.87
C ASN A 1020 33.11 -8.01 -52.18
N ALA A 1021 33.34 -7.54 -50.96
CA ALA A 1021 34.50 -7.94 -50.17
C ALA A 1021 34.51 -9.47 -50.04
N LYS A 1022 35.69 -10.08 -50.27
CA LYS A 1022 35.90 -11.52 -50.13
C LYS A 1022 36.68 -11.80 -48.86
N ASN A 1023 36.23 -12.80 -48.10
CA ASN A 1023 36.94 -13.32 -46.95
C ASN A 1023 38.06 -14.32 -47.38
N ASN A 1024 38.75 -14.94 -46.44
CA ASN A 1024 39.85 -15.87 -46.70
C ASN A 1024 39.42 -17.13 -47.48
N GLU A 1025 38.13 -17.49 -47.44
CA GLU A 1025 37.54 -18.59 -48.19
C GLU A 1025 37.02 -18.14 -49.56
N GLY A 1026 37.25 -16.88 -49.95
CA GLY A 1026 36.74 -16.29 -51.18
C GLY A 1026 35.25 -15.96 -51.16
N ARG A 1027 34.59 -16.09 -49.99
CA ARG A 1027 33.15 -15.90 -49.82
C ARG A 1027 32.84 -14.42 -49.63
N THR A 1028 31.70 -14.00 -50.17
CA THR A 1028 31.14 -12.64 -49.99
C THR A 1028 29.97 -12.67 -49.00
N ALA A 1029 29.50 -11.51 -48.57
CA ALA A 1029 28.27 -11.40 -47.77
C ALA A 1029 27.06 -12.09 -48.44
N LEU A 1030 26.97 -12.07 -49.78
CA LEU A 1030 25.91 -12.76 -50.53
C LEU A 1030 25.96 -14.29 -50.34
N HIS A 1031 27.15 -14.88 -50.29
CA HIS A 1031 27.32 -16.32 -50.04
C HIS A 1031 26.78 -16.68 -48.64
N TYR A 1032 27.10 -15.89 -47.61
CA TYR A 1032 26.56 -16.11 -46.26
C TYR A 1032 25.04 -15.92 -46.20
N ALA A 1033 24.49 -14.85 -46.80
CA ALA A 1033 23.05 -14.63 -46.82
C ALA A 1033 22.30 -15.79 -47.52
N THR A 1034 22.90 -16.37 -48.57
CA THR A 1034 22.33 -17.51 -49.32
C THR A 1034 22.42 -18.81 -48.52
N ASP A 1035 23.60 -19.15 -47.99
CA ASP A 1035 23.82 -20.39 -47.22
C ASP A 1035 22.91 -20.49 -45.98
N PHE A 1036 22.70 -19.35 -45.31
CA PHE A 1036 21.86 -19.27 -44.11
C PHE A 1036 20.40 -18.93 -44.43
N ASN A 1037 20.01 -18.90 -45.71
CA ASN A 1037 18.64 -18.72 -46.20
C ASN A 1037 17.97 -17.39 -45.78
N HIS A 1038 18.72 -16.30 -45.73
CA HIS A 1038 18.23 -14.96 -45.41
C HIS A 1038 17.75 -14.23 -46.67
N ARG A 1039 16.58 -14.64 -47.18
CA ARG A 1039 16.02 -14.18 -48.47
C ARG A 1039 16.00 -12.66 -48.64
N ASP A 1040 15.45 -11.92 -47.69
CA ASP A 1040 15.34 -10.46 -47.79
C ASP A 1040 16.72 -9.78 -47.83
N LEU A 1041 17.72 -10.43 -47.23
CA LEU A 1041 19.10 -9.96 -47.21
C LEU A 1041 19.82 -10.25 -48.52
N VAL A 1042 19.52 -11.38 -49.15
CA VAL A 1042 19.94 -11.69 -50.53
C VAL A 1042 19.38 -10.63 -51.49
N GLU A 1043 18.09 -10.33 -51.41
CA GLU A 1043 17.45 -9.30 -52.23
C GLU A 1043 18.09 -7.91 -51.98
N LEU A 1044 18.36 -7.56 -50.73
CA LEU A 1044 19.04 -6.31 -50.37
C LEU A 1044 20.46 -6.22 -50.94
N LEU A 1045 21.27 -7.27 -50.80
CA LEU A 1045 22.66 -7.31 -51.26
C LEU A 1045 22.73 -7.22 -52.79
N LEU A 1046 21.86 -7.94 -53.51
CA LEU A 1046 21.75 -7.87 -54.97
C LEU A 1046 21.36 -6.47 -55.45
N ALA A 1047 20.40 -5.82 -54.76
CA ALA A 1047 20.01 -4.45 -55.06
C ALA A 1047 21.15 -3.43 -54.88
N HIS A 1048 22.16 -3.76 -54.06
CA HIS A 1048 23.35 -2.92 -53.83
C HIS A 1048 24.57 -3.37 -54.65
N GLY A 1049 24.39 -4.21 -55.67
CA GLY A 1049 25.44 -4.58 -56.61
C GLY A 1049 26.31 -5.77 -56.17
N ALA A 1050 25.80 -6.66 -55.32
CA ALA A 1050 26.47 -7.92 -55.02
C ALA A 1050 26.65 -8.78 -56.29
N SER A 1051 27.87 -9.23 -56.52
CA SER A 1051 28.23 -10.13 -57.61
C SER A 1051 27.71 -11.55 -57.34
N ILE A 1052 26.99 -12.12 -58.30
CA ILE A 1052 26.59 -13.53 -58.33
C ILE A 1052 27.67 -14.46 -58.92
N LEU A 1053 28.76 -13.86 -59.42
CA LEU A 1053 30.00 -14.49 -59.88
C LEU A 1053 31.05 -14.44 -58.75
#